data_AF-A0A665UY47-F1
#
_entry.id   AF-A0A665UY47-F1
#
_cell.length_a   1.000
_cell.length_b   1.000
_cell.length_c   1.000
_cell.angle_alpha   90.00
_cell.angle_beta   90.00
_cell.angle_gamma   90.00
#
_symmetry.space_group_name_H-M   'P 1'
#
loop_
_entity.id
_entity.type
_entity.pdbx_description
1 polymer ?
#
loop_
_entity_poly.entity_id
_entity_poly.type
_entity_poly.pdbx_seq_one_letter_code
_entity_poly.pdbx_strand_id
1 'polypeptide(L)'
;MVQKEKTLDAPQVDGESSPSPVSGESCAEAPGPLEEPGIGVEPTGHRKFISGVVEGFYGRPWTMEQRKELFRRQQKWGLNTYLYAPKDDYKHRMFWRELYSVEEAEQLMTLISAAKEHGIEFIYAISPGLDITFSNQKEVSALKRKLDQVSHFGCKSFALLFDDIDHNMCPADKEVFSSFAHAQVSITNEIYQYLGEPEIFLFCPTEYCGTFCYPSVSQSPYLHTVGEKLLPGIDVLWTGPKVVSKDITVESIEEVSKILKRAPVIWDNIHANDYDQKRLFLGPYKGRSTELIPRLKGVLTNPNCEFESNFVAIHTLATWYKSNMNGVRKDVVMTDGEDSTVSIQIKLENEGSDEELETDMLYSPQLALKMALTEWLGEFGVPHQYNSRQVPQSGAKGTAIDVSSMAAPSLCSSTTVTTVFQQPIMSPAMHPALCEYDYKKDSDEEPMEMVVEKQDEPEAEPEADPEEKHVGPILADKMAEDLKPMDTDKESLTDSKSPEESLQEDSGSDIAPMQTDDQLKQDVFVPGPNEKPLFTAEPLTLEDLSLLAELFYLPYEHGPKAMQMLKEFNWLRANSSVVSVNCKRKETEKVAEWQSRAEKFEEMCCSVIQMFTRLSNSANRTILYDLYPYIWDIKSIISMVKSFVQWLGMYEENHEVLRLRAQQHSSSVIKFSNTDCF
;
A
#
# COMPACT_ATOMS: atom_id res chain seq x y z
N MET A 1 25.13 40.89 -48.09
CA MET A 1 25.83 41.02 -49.39
C MET A 1 25.26 39.90 -50.28
N VAL A 2 24.42 40.13 -51.30
CA VAL A 2 24.64 40.85 -52.60
C VAL A 2 25.61 40.02 -53.47
N GLN A 3 25.35 39.52 -54.70
CA GLN A 3 24.35 39.67 -55.80
C GLN A 3 24.07 38.26 -56.45
N LYS A 4 22.97 37.89 -57.17
CA LYS A 4 22.36 38.36 -58.46
C LYS A 4 23.28 38.15 -59.69
N GLU A 5 22.90 37.53 -60.83
CA GLU A 5 21.79 37.79 -61.79
C GLU A 5 21.59 36.71 -62.92
N LYS A 6 20.35 36.56 -63.45
CA LYS A 6 19.88 36.50 -64.89
C LYS A 6 20.26 35.34 -65.89
N THR A 7 19.52 34.99 -66.98
CA THR A 7 18.20 35.38 -67.60
C THR A 7 17.71 34.44 -68.75
N LEU A 8 16.38 34.40 -68.98
CA LEU A 8 15.60 34.28 -70.27
C LEU A 8 15.70 32.96 -71.11
N ASP A 9 14.71 32.57 -71.94
CA ASP A 9 13.70 33.32 -72.73
C ASP A 9 12.33 32.59 -72.92
N ALA A 10 11.32 33.27 -73.50
CA ALA A 10 9.98 32.74 -73.87
C ALA A 10 9.61 33.06 -75.34
N PRO A 11 8.46 32.58 -75.91
CA PRO A 11 7.43 33.55 -76.38
C PRO A 11 5.94 33.09 -76.50
N GLN A 12 5.01 34.05 -76.26
CA GLN A 12 3.75 34.36 -77.01
C GLN A 12 2.53 33.36 -77.02
N VAL A 13 1.23 33.75 -77.14
CA VAL A 13 0.55 35.08 -77.33
C VAL A 13 -0.95 35.12 -76.89
N ASP A 14 -1.39 36.29 -76.41
CA ASP A 14 -2.69 37.02 -76.33
C ASP A 14 -4.09 36.40 -76.08
N GLY A 15 -4.94 37.16 -75.34
CA GLY A 15 -6.41 37.18 -75.50
C GLY A 15 -7.27 37.60 -74.28
N GLU A 16 -7.46 38.91 -74.02
CA GLU A 16 -8.38 39.41 -72.96
C GLU A 16 -9.85 39.57 -73.43
N SER A 17 -10.83 39.37 -72.53
CA SER A 17 -11.82 40.40 -72.09
C SER A 17 -13.17 39.82 -71.58
N SER A 18 -13.68 40.36 -70.47
CA SER A 18 -15.04 40.14 -69.91
C SER A 18 -16.05 41.09 -70.58
N PRO A 19 -17.39 40.82 -70.59
CA PRO A 19 -18.24 41.02 -69.39
C PRO A 19 -19.52 40.14 -69.26
N SER A 20 -20.20 40.23 -68.12
CA SER A 20 -21.58 39.74 -67.85
C SER A 20 -22.65 40.80 -68.24
N PRO A 21 -23.99 40.67 -67.98
CA PRO A 21 -24.82 39.53 -67.48
C PRO A 21 -26.21 39.35 -68.21
N VAL A 22 -27.12 38.51 -67.62
CA VAL A 22 -28.62 38.63 -67.53
C VAL A 22 -29.56 37.59 -68.23
N SER A 23 -30.36 36.91 -67.37
CA SER A 23 -31.77 36.38 -67.48
C SER A 23 -32.20 35.09 -68.25
N GLY A 24 -32.99 34.25 -67.54
CA GLY A 24 -34.08 33.34 -68.02
C GLY A 24 -33.70 31.87 -68.27
N GLU A 25 -34.40 30.82 -67.80
CA GLU A 25 -35.64 30.66 -66.99
C GLU A 25 -35.61 29.36 -66.11
N SER A 26 -36.60 29.24 -65.22
CA SER A 26 -36.99 28.13 -64.29
C SER A 26 -37.32 26.77 -64.97
N CYS A 27 -37.50 25.60 -64.33
CA CYS A 27 -37.54 25.07 -62.93
C CYS A 27 -37.39 23.52 -63.06
N ALA A 28 -37.09 22.66 -62.07
CA ALA A 28 -36.95 22.72 -60.60
C ALA A 28 -35.84 21.69 -60.19
N GLU A 29 -35.66 21.13 -58.98
CA GLU A 29 -36.41 21.15 -57.71
C GLU A 29 -35.48 20.85 -56.50
N ALA A 30 -35.79 21.44 -55.34
CA ALA A 30 -35.31 21.22 -53.96
C ALA A 30 -33.77 21.17 -53.63
N PRO A 31 -33.29 21.86 -52.57
CA PRO A 31 -31.84 22.05 -52.32
C PRO A 31 -31.28 21.27 -51.12
N GLY A 32 -29.97 21.01 -51.16
CA GLY A 32 -29.18 20.61 -49.98
C GLY A 32 -28.84 21.78 -49.05
N PRO A 33 -28.46 21.54 -47.77
CA PRO A 33 -28.08 22.60 -46.85
C PRO A 33 -26.75 23.26 -47.21
N LEU A 34 -26.62 24.53 -46.86
CA LEU A 34 -25.46 25.38 -47.12
C LEU A 34 -24.25 24.99 -46.25
N GLU A 35 -23.06 25.01 -46.83
CA GLU A 35 -21.80 25.06 -46.09
C GLU A 35 -21.58 26.50 -45.57
N GLU A 36 -21.48 26.68 -44.24
CA GLU A 36 -20.78 27.83 -43.68
C GLU A 36 -19.27 27.51 -43.56
N PRO A 37 -18.38 28.52 -43.65
CA PRO A 37 -16.94 28.31 -43.55
C PRO A 37 -16.55 28.02 -42.09
N GLY A 38 -16.74 26.78 -41.67
CA GLY A 38 -16.26 26.27 -40.40
C GLY A 38 -14.76 26.44 -40.30
N ILE A 39 -14.31 27.31 -39.39
CA ILE A 39 -12.92 27.44 -38.99
C ILE A 39 -12.43 26.03 -38.65
N GLY A 40 -11.35 25.60 -39.31
CA GLY A 40 -10.77 24.28 -39.11
C GLY A 40 -10.27 24.14 -37.68
N VAL A 41 -11.10 23.56 -36.81
CA VAL A 41 -10.66 22.98 -35.55
C VAL A 41 -9.84 21.76 -35.94
N GLU A 42 -8.52 21.91 -35.99
CA GLU A 42 -7.65 20.74 -35.98
C GLU A 42 -8.02 19.90 -34.76
N PRO A 43 -8.15 18.56 -34.92
CA PRO A 43 -8.38 17.70 -33.77
C PRO A 43 -7.13 17.76 -32.89
N THR A 44 -7.21 18.53 -31.81
CA THR A 44 -6.15 18.65 -30.81
C THR A 44 -5.91 17.27 -30.22
N GLY A 45 -4.87 16.59 -30.71
CA GLY A 45 -4.57 15.21 -30.36
C GLY A 45 -4.45 15.07 -28.85
N HIS A 46 -5.44 14.44 -28.22
CA HIS A 46 -5.48 14.28 -26.77
C HIS A 46 -4.19 13.58 -26.31
N ARG A 47 -3.39 14.29 -25.51
CA ARG A 47 -2.17 13.76 -24.89
C ARG A 47 -2.52 12.51 -24.09
N LYS A 48 -2.10 11.32 -24.55
CA LYS A 48 -2.27 10.06 -23.82
C LYS A 48 -1.45 10.11 -22.52
N PHE A 49 -2.14 10.43 -21.44
CA PHE A 49 -1.62 10.48 -20.07
C PHE A 49 -1.81 9.12 -19.41
N ILE A 50 -0.73 8.56 -18.87
CA ILE A 50 -0.75 7.26 -18.19
C ILE A 50 -1.36 7.46 -16.80
N SER A 51 -2.48 6.81 -16.49
CA SER A 51 -3.14 6.92 -15.19
C SER A 51 -3.64 5.56 -14.71
N GLY A 52 -3.27 5.16 -13.50
CA GLY A 52 -3.72 3.88 -12.96
C GLY A 52 -2.82 3.32 -11.88
N VAL A 53 -2.59 2.00 -11.94
CA VAL A 53 -1.96 1.23 -10.85
C VAL A 53 -0.74 0.46 -11.34
N VAL A 54 0.33 0.49 -10.56
CA VAL A 54 1.42 -0.47 -10.65
C VAL A 54 1.27 -1.48 -9.52
N GLU A 55 1.29 -2.77 -9.85
CA GLU A 55 1.47 -3.83 -8.86
C GLU A 55 2.98 -4.01 -8.69
N GLY A 56 3.60 -3.22 -7.82
CA GLY A 56 5.07 -3.03 -7.77
C GLY A 56 5.73 -3.28 -6.42
N PHE A 57 4.94 -3.70 -5.43
CA PHE A 57 5.33 -3.95 -4.04
C PHE A 57 6.04 -5.29 -3.84
N TYR A 58 6.69 -5.42 -2.67
CA TYR A 58 7.21 -6.67 -2.13
C TYR A 58 6.13 -7.48 -1.39
N GLY A 59 6.29 -8.81 -1.35
CA GLY A 59 5.30 -9.71 -0.76
C GLY A 59 4.35 -10.34 -1.79
N ARG A 60 3.29 -11.00 -1.28
CA ARG A 60 2.37 -11.83 -2.09
C ARG A 60 1.76 -11.03 -3.26
N PRO A 61 2.02 -11.38 -4.52
CA PRO A 61 1.38 -10.76 -5.68
C PRO A 61 -0.15 -10.98 -5.68
N TRP A 62 -0.89 -10.08 -6.32
CA TRP A 62 -2.34 -10.22 -6.45
C TRP A 62 -2.72 -11.42 -7.31
N THR A 63 -3.87 -12.01 -7.00
CA THR A 63 -4.42 -13.13 -7.79
C THR A 63 -4.98 -12.65 -9.13
N MET A 64 -5.13 -13.59 -10.08
CA MET A 64 -5.75 -13.35 -11.38
C MET A 64 -7.10 -12.61 -11.27
N GLU A 65 -7.97 -13.04 -10.36
CA GLU A 65 -9.31 -12.48 -10.22
C GLU A 65 -9.30 -11.07 -9.58
N GLN A 66 -8.40 -10.82 -8.62
CA GLN A 66 -8.16 -9.48 -8.09
C GLN A 66 -7.67 -8.52 -9.18
N ARG A 67 -6.76 -8.96 -10.06
CA ARG A 67 -6.28 -8.14 -11.19
C ARG A 67 -7.38 -7.86 -12.23
N LYS A 68 -8.29 -8.80 -12.49
CA LYS A 68 -9.48 -8.54 -13.33
C LYS A 68 -10.44 -7.53 -12.69
N GLU A 69 -10.72 -7.68 -11.40
CA GLU A 69 -11.53 -6.72 -10.63
C GLU A 69 -10.88 -5.33 -10.60
N LEU A 70 -9.55 -5.25 -10.53
CA LEU A 70 -8.80 -4.00 -10.69
C LEU A 70 -9.06 -3.34 -12.05
N PHE A 71 -9.07 -4.10 -13.15
CA PHE A 71 -9.36 -3.54 -14.47
C PHE A 71 -10.78 -2.99 -14.55
N ARG A 72 -11.76 -3.69 -13.96
CA ARG A 72 -13.14 -3.21 -13.83
C ARG A 72 -13.24 -1.92 -13.01
N ARG A 73 -12.55 -1.84 -11.86
CA ARG A 73 -12.49 -0.62 -11.01
C ARG A 73 -11.83 0.55 -11.74
N GLN A 74 -10.71 0.32 -12.42
CA GLN A 74 -10.02 1.35 -13.20
C GLN A 74 -10.90 1.88 -14.33
N GLN A 75 -11.54 1.01 -15.11
CA GLN A 75 -12.50 1.40 -16.14
C GLN A 75 -13.68 2.21 -15.56
N LYS A 76 -14.29 1.73 -14.45
CA LYS A 76 -15.40 2.41 -13.75
C LYS A 76 -15.05 3.84 -13.36
N TRP A 77 -13.80 4.08 -12.94
CA TRP A 77 -13.36 5.39 -12.44
C TRP A 77 -12.67 6.27 -13.47
N GLY A 78 -12.36 5.76 -14.67
CA GLY A 78 -11.72 6.52 -15.76
C GLY A 78 -10.19 6.49 -15.76
N LEU A 79 -9.58 5.50 -15.10
CA LEU A 79 -8.15 5.19 -15.19
C LEU A 79 -7.92 4.23 -16.38
N ASN A 80 -6.68 4.18 -16.89
CA ASN A 80 -6.39 3.61 -18.20
C ASN A 80 -5.15 2.69 -18.28
N THR A 81 -4.34 2.54 -17.23
CA THR A 81 -3.07 1.79 -17.32
C THR A 81 -2.83 0.88 -16.12
N TYR A 82 -2.40 -0.36 -16.37
CA TYR A 82 -1.86 -1.27 -15.36
C TYR A 82 -0.42 -1.69 -15.70
N LEU A 83 0.48 -1.52 -14.74
CA LEU A 83 1.88 -1.94 -14.84
C LEU A 83 2.12 -3.21 -13.99
N TYR A 84 2.44 -4.31 -14.67
CA TYR A 84 2.78 -5.59 -14.06
C TYR A 84 4.24 -5.58 -13.60
N ALA A 85 4.51 -5.35 -12.31
CA ALA A 85 5.85 -5.32 -11.74
C ALA A 85 6.00 -6.02 -10.35
N PRO A 86 5.26 -7.12 -10.02
CA PRO A 86 5.26 -7.68 -8.68
C PRO A 86 6.64 -8.24 -8.33
N LYS A 87 7.28 -7.71 -7.28
CA LYS A 87 8.69 -8.01 -6.94
C LYS A 87 8.94 -9.48 -6.65
N ASP A 88 7.95 -10.16 -6.07
CA ASP A 88 8.00 -11.57 -5.68
C ASP A 88 7.41 -12.53 -6.75
N ASP A 89 7.04 -12.05 -7.94
CA ASP A 89 6.97 -12.96 -9.11
C ASP A 89 8.42 -13.36 -9.47
N TYR A 90 8.74 -14.61 -9.16
CA TYR A 90 10.01 -15.25 -9.51
C TYR A 90 10.45 -14.98 -10.95
N LYS A 91 9.54 -15.00 -11.94
CA LYS A 91 9.89 -14.81 -13.35
C LYS A 91 9.87 -13.36 -13.81
N HIS A 92 9.45 -12.42 -12.96
CA HIS A 92 9.58 -10.97 -13.19
C HIS A 92 10.98 -10.46 -12.78
N ARG A 93 11.53 -10.91 -11.65
CA ARG A 93 12.79 -10.40 -11.08
C ARG A 93 13.88 -11.47 -10.88
N MET A 94 13.69 -12.42 -9.96
CA MET A 94 14.77 -13.34 -9.51
C MET A 94 15.27 -14.31 -10.60
N PHE A 95 14.35 -14.85 -11.39
CA PHE A 95 14.60 -15.81 -12.47
C PHE A 95 14.11 -15.22 -13.80
N TRP A 96 14.39 -13.93 -14.04
CA TRP A 96 13.87 -13.18 -15.18
C TRP A 96 14.17 -13.82 -16.56
N ARG A 97 15.27 -14.58 -16.67
CA ARG A 97 15.68 -15.34 -17.86
C ARG A 97 14.76 -16.52 -18.20
N GLU A 98 14.03 -17.05 -17.22
CA GLU A 98 13.15 -18.20 -17.43
C GLU A 98 11.90 -17.80 -18.20
N LEU A 99 11.54 -18.62 -19.18
CA LEU A 99 10.29 -18.47 -19.91
C LEU A 99 9.11 -18.94 -19.04
N TYR A 100 7.95 -18.36 -19.29
CA TYR A 100 6.69 -18.83 -18.70
C TYR A 100 6.35 -20.23 -19.22
N SER A 101 5.81 -21.09 -18.36
CA SER A 101 5.27 -22.41 -18.72
C SER A 101 4.00 -22.26 -19.56
N VAL A 102 3.43 -23.35 -20.05
CA VAL A 102 2.18 -23.31 -20.84
C VAL A 102 1.02 -22.80 -19.97
N GLU A 103 0.98 -23.21 -18.71
CA GLU A 103 -0.05 -22.84 -17.74
C GLU A 103 0.07 -21.37 -17.31
N GLU A 104 1.31 -20.89 -17.07
CA GLU A 104 1.58 -19.48 -16.78
C GLU A 104 1.30 -18.59 -17.99
N ALA A 105 1.60 -19.06 -19.20
CA ALA A 105 1.30 -18.37 -20.46
C ALA A 105 -0.21 -18.23 -20.68
N GLU A 106 -1.00 -19.28 -20.45
CA GLU A 106 -2.46 -19.24 -20.54
C GLU A 106 -3.07 -18.23 -19.56
N GLN A 107 -2.54 -18.18 -18.34
CA GLN A 107 -2.92 -17.18 -17.34
C GLN A 107 -2.59 -15.76 -17.83
N LEU A 108 -1.36 -15.48 -18.29
CA LEU A 108 -0.97 -14.16 -18.77
C LEU A 108 -1.76 -13.72 -20.02
N MET A 109 -2.00 -14.62 -20.98
CA MET A 109 -2.86 -14.35 -22.15
C MET A 109 -4.29 -13.97 -21.72
N THR A 110 -4.83 -14.67 -20.73
CA THR A 110 -6.16 -14.36 -20.15
C THR A 110 -6.16 -12.99 -19.48
N LEU A 111 -5.10 -12.64 -18.73
CA LEU A 111 -4.97 -11.37 -18.04
C LEU A 111 -4.86 -10.18 -19.02
N ILE A 112 -3.99 -10.29 -20.03
CA ILE A 112 -3.80 -9.28 -21.08
C ILE A 112 -5.12 -9.07 -21.86
N SER A 113 -5.85 -10.17 -22.14
CA SER A 113 -7.16 -10.10 -22.79
C SER A 113 -8.20 -9.38 -21.93
N ALA A 114 -8.24 -9.65 -20.62
CA ALA A 114 -9.15 -8.99 -19.69
C ALA A 114 -8.83 -7.49 -19.51
N ALA A 115 -7.55 -7.10 -19.51
CA ALA A 115 -7.15 -5.69 -19.50
C ALA A 115 -7.67 -4.97 -20.75
N LYS A 116 -7.47 -5.57 -21.93
CA LYS A 116 -7.96 -5.05 -23.21
C LYS A 116 -9.48 -4.93 -23.27
N GLU A 117 -10.22 -5.90 -22.75
CA GLU A 117 -11.69 -5.87 -22.64
C GLU A 117 -12.20 -4.66 -21.84
N HIS A 118 -11.49 -4.30 -20.77
CA HIS A 118 -11.82 -3.16 -19.91
C HIS A 118 -11.22 -1.82 -20.41
N GLY A 119 -10.50 -1.81 -21.54
CA GLY A 119 -9.84 -0.62 -22.06
C GLY A 119 -8.60 -0.18 -21.27
N ILE A 120 -7.99 -1.10 -20.52
CA ILE A 120 -6.77 -0.87 -19.73
C ILE A 120 -5.54 -1.26 -20.55
N GLU A 121 -4.60 -0.32 -20.70
CA GLU A 121 -3.27 -0.57 -21.24
C GLU A 121 -2.49 -1.46 -20.28
N PHE A 122 -2.11 -2.67 -20.75
CA PHE A 122 -1.32 -3.62 -19.97
C PHE A 122 0.16 -3.44 -20.31
N ILE A 123 0.96 -2.99 -19.33
CA ILE A 123 2.41 -2.84 -19.46
C ILE A 123 3.10 -4.00 -18.73
N TYR A 124 3.86 -4.82 -19.45
CA TYR A 124 4.67 -5.87 -18.86
C TYR A 124 6.05 -5.35 -18.46
N ALA A 125 6.37 -5.36 -17.17
CA ALA A 125 7.71 -5.02 -16.69
C ALA A 125 8.58 -6.26 -16.47
N ILE A 126 9.90 -6.07 -16.51
CA ILE A 126 10.90 -7.06 -16.12
C ILE A 126 12.08 -6.38 -15.41
N SER A 127 12.59 -7.03 -14.37
CA SER A 127 13.61 -6.49 -13.45
C SER A 127 14.93 -7.29 -13.53
N PRO A 128 15.73 -7.17 -14.61
CA PRO A 128 16.93 -7.99 -14.79
C PRO A 128 18.14 -7.53 -13.96
N GLY A 129 18.06 -6.38 -13.29
CA GLY A 129 19.21 -5.65 -12.75
C GLY A 129 20.01 -6.34 -11.62
N LEU A 130 19.48 -7.39 -10.99
CA LEU A 130 20.16 -8.07 -9.87
C LEU A 130 21.39 -8.89 -10.30
N ASP A 131 21.36 -9.51 -11.48
CA ASP A 131 22.36 -10.51 -11.88
C ASP A 131 22.69 -10.49 -13.39
N ILE A 132 22.23 -9.49 -14.14
CA ILE A 132 22.53 -9.35 -15.56
C ILE A 132 24.00 -8.95 -15.79
N THR A 133 24.65 -9.57 -16.78
CA THR A 133 25.91 -9.08 -17.36
C THR A 133 25.58 -8.35 -18.67
N PHE A 134 25.61 -7.01 -18.65
CA PHE A 134 25.11 -6.16 -19.75
C PHE A 134 25.87 -6.37 -21.06
N SER A 135 27.17 -6.65 -20.99
CA SER A 135 28.07 -6.88 -22.11
C SER A 135 27.93 -8.26 -22.77
N ASN A 136 27.22 -9.19 -22.12
CA ASN A 136 27.09 -10.56 -22.61
C ASN A 136 25.88 -10.69 -23.54
N GLN A 137 26.12 -10.84 -24.84
CA GLN A 137 25.05 -10.98 -25.85
C GLN A 137 24.07 -12.13 -25.56
N LYS A 138 24.46 -13.17 -24.80
CA LYS A 138 23.54 -14.24 -24.37
C LYS A 138 22.46 -13.74 -23.41
N GLU A 139 22.79 -12.79 -22.55
CA GLU A 139 21.84 -12.14 -21.62
C GLU A 139 20.84 -11.28 -22.38
N VAL A 140 21.35 -10.43 -23.28
CA VAL A 140 20.50 -9.62 -24.17
C VAL A 140 19.58 -10.52 -25.01
N SER A 141 20.07 -11.68 -25.48
CA SER A 141 19.26 -12.67 -26.21
C SER A 141 18.28 -13.45 -25.32
N ALA A 142 18.53 -13.57 -24.01
CA ALA A 142 17.56 -14.12 -23.07
C ALA A 142 16.43 -13.11 -22.81
N LEU A 143 16.78 -11.83 -22.61
CA LEU A 143 15.83 -10.74 -22.41
C LEU A 143 14.90 -10.57 -23.60
N LYS A 144 15.46 -10.55 -24.83
CA LYS A 144 14.69 -10.53 -26.09
C LYS A 144 13.68 -11.67 -26.17
N ARG A 145 14.12 -12.92 -26.02
CA ARG A 145 13.23 -14.10 -26.07
C ARG A 145 12.12 -14.08 -25.01
N LYS A 146 12.40 -13.55 -23.81
CA LYS A 146 11.40 -13.42 -22.74
C LYS A 146 10.34 -12.37 -23.09
N LEU A 147 10.76 -11.22 -23.60
CA LEU A 147 9.85 -10.15 -24.02
C LEU A 147 9.07 -10.54 -25.29
N ASP A 148 9.70 -11.25 -26.24
CA ASP A 148 9.00 -11.87 -27.37
C ASP A 148 7.90 -12.82 -26.89
N GLN A 149 8.17 -13.67 -25.91
CA GLN A 149 7.17 -14.60 -25.38
C GLN A 149 5.92 -13.84 -24.90
N VAL A 150 6.11 -12.75 -24.16
CA VAL A 150 5.00 -11.93 -23.64
C VAL A 150 4.34 -11.08 -24.73
N SER A 151 5.09 -10.64 -25.75
CA SER A 151 4.54 -10.02 -26.97
C SER A 151 3.60 -10.98 -27.72
N HIS A 152 3.98 -12.27 -27.85
CA HIS A 152 3.12 -13.31 -28.43
C HIS A 152 1.86 -13.60 -27.60
N PHE A 153 1.85 -13.26 -26.30
CA PHE A 153 0.63 -13.31 -25.47
C PHE A 153 -0.35 -12.14 -25.75
N GLY A 154 0.03 -11.19 -26.62
CA GLY A 154 -0.77 -10.03 -27.00
C GLY A 154 -0.39 -8.74 -26.29
N CYS A 155 0.67 -8.73 -25.47
CA CYS A 155 1.18 -7.51 -24.84
C CYS A 155 1.85 -6.60 -25.87
N LYS A 156 1.68 -5.28 -25.73
CA LYS A 156 2.21 -4.27 -26.66
C LYS A 156 3.12 -3.24 -26.00
N SER A 157 3.08 -3.16 -24.68
CA SER A 157 3.67 -2.08 -23.90
C SER A 157 4.55 -2.70 -22.82
N PHE A 158 5.77 -2.19 -22.65
CA PHE A 158 6.82 -2.88 -21.88
C PHE A 158 7.55 -1.94 -20.93
N ALA A 159 8.24 -2.51 -19.93
CA ALA A 159 9.12 -1.75 -19.05
C ALA A 159 10.37 -2.53 -18.65
N LEU A 160 11.52 -1.84 -18.58
CA LEU A 160 12.71 -2.35 -17.90
C LEU A 160 12.92 -1.61 -16.58
N LEU A 161 13.06 -2.36 -15.49
CA LEU A 161 13.21 -1.80 -14.15
C LEU A 161 14.62 -2.10 -13.61
N PHE A 162 15.29 -1.05 -13.13
CA PHE A 162 16.61 -1.10 -12.50
C PHE A 162 16.56 -0.50 -11.08
N ASP A 163 15.42 -0.67 -10.41
CA ASP A 163 15.15 -0.27 -9.03
C ASP A 163 15.71 -1.27 -8.02
N ASP A 164 16.14 -0.75 -6.87
CA ASP A 164 16.64 -1.51 -5.71
C ASP A 164 17.77 -2.49 -6.06
N ILE A 165 18.79 -1.97 -6.75
CA ILE A 165 20.03 -2.68 -7.12
C ILE A 165 21.27 -1.84 -6.78
N ASP A 166 22.42 -2.50 -6.63
CA ASP A 166 23.71 -1.83 -6.41
C ASP A 166 24.21 -1.13 -7.68
N HIS A 167 25.01 -0.07 -7.54
CA HIS A 167 25.59 0.69 -8.65
C HIS A 167 26.84 0.02 -9.28
N ASN A 168 27.32 -1.08 -8.69
CA ASN A 168 28.52 -1.80 -9.13
C ASN A 168 28.25 -2.77 -10.28
N MET A 169 28.82 -2.46 -11.44
CA MET A 169 28.97 -3.40 -12.54
C MET A 169 30.03 -4.47 -12.27
N CYS A 170 29.87 -5.65 -12.89
CA CYS A 170 30.88 -6.70 -12.91
C CYS A 170 32.12 -6.27 -13.74
N PRO A 171 33.27 -6.97 -13.64
CA PRO A 171 34.49 -6.58 -14.36
C PRO A 171 34.33 -6.51 -15.89
N ALA A 172 33.62 -7.46 -16.50
CA ALA A 172 33.40 -7.49 -17.95
C ALA A 172 32.58 -6.27 -18.44
N ASP A 173 31.56 -5.87 -17.68
CA ASP A 173 30.75 -4.70 -18.01
C ASP A 173 31.53 -3.39 -17.84
N LYS A 174 32.47 -3.33 -16.89
CA LYS A 174 33.40 -2.19 -16.69
C LYS A 174 34.43 -2.04 -17.82
N GLU A 175 34.72 -3.10 -18.58
CA GLU A 175 35.59 -3.03 -19.77
C GLU A 175 34.85 -2.49 -21.01
N VAL A 176 33.52 -2.62 -21.05
CA VAL A 176 32.67 -2.25 -22.20
C VAL A 176 31.97 -0.91 -22.02
N PHE A 177 31.47 -0.62 -20.80
CA PHE A 177 30.65 0.57 -20.52
C PHE A 177 31.37 1.55 -19.59
N SER A 178 31.34 2.83 -19.97
CA SER A 178 31.96 3.94 -19.22
C SER A 178 31.27 4.26 -17.88
N SER A 179 29.99 3.89 -17.72
CA SER A 179 29.27 3.98 -16.44
C SER A 179 28.07 3.05 -16.41
N PHE A 180 27.49 2.84 -15.23
CA PHE A 180 26.30 2.00 -15.03
C PHE A 180 25.10 2.49 -15.85
N ALA A 181 24.90 3.81 -15.93
CA ALA A 181 23.87 4.41 -16.79
C ALA A 181 24.09 4.07 -18.27
N HIS A 182 25.33 4.03 -18.77
CA HIS A 182 25.60 3.66 -20.17
C HIS A 182 25.22 2.20 -20.44
N ALA A 183 25.49 1.28 -19.51
CA ALA A 183 25.12 -0.12 -19.64
C ALA A 183 23.59 -0.31 -19.68
N GLN A 184 22.88 0.28 -18.71
CA GLN A 184 21.41 0.23 -18.62
C GLN A 184 20.74 0.89 -19.84
N VAL A 185 21.18 2.07 -20.25
CA VAL A 185 20.62 2.76 -21.42
C VAL A 185 20.90 1.99 -22.71
N SER A 186 22.09 1.41 -22.87
CA SER A 186 22.45 0.62 -24.06
C SER A 186 21.49 -0.55 -24.25
N ILE A 187 21.28 -1.38 -23.21
CA ILE A 187 20.36 -2.51 -23.31
C ILE A 187 18.90 -2.05 -23.45
N THR A 188 18.50 -0.97 -22.77
CA THR A 188 17.12 -0.47 -22.85
C THR A 188 16.78 0.03 -24.25
N ASN A 189 17.68 0.80 -24.87
CA ASN A 189 17.53 1.24 -26.26
C ASN A 189 17.53 0.06 -27.23
N GLU A 190 18.43 -0.93 -27.08
CA GLU A 190 18.48 -2.11 -27.96
C GLU A 190 17.18 -2.93 -27.88
N ILE A 191 16.60 -3.09 -26.69
CA ILE A 191 15.33 -3.80 -26.47
C ILE A 191 14.15 -3.01 -27.04
N TYR A 192 14.07 -1.69 -26.79
CA TYR A 192 13.03 -0.82 -27.34
C TYR A 192 12.98 -0.88 -28.88
N GLN A 193 14.15 -0.78 -29.53
CA GLN A 193 14.25 -0.87 -30.99
C GLN A 193 13.97 -2.27 -31.51
N TYR A 194 14.41 -3.31 -30.80
CA TYR A 194 14.15 -4.70 -31.17
C TYR A 194 12.65 -5.04 -31.17
N LEU A 195 11.89 -4.50 -30.21
CA LEU A 195 10.44 -4.65 -30.13
C LEU A 195 9.66 -3.75 -31.10
N GLY A 196 10.36 -3.00 -31.97
CA GLY A 196 9.75 -2.17 -32.99
C GLY A 196 9.28 -0.79 -32.49
N GLU A 197 9.94 -0.24 -31.47
CA GLU A 197 9.65 1.08 -30.90
C GLU A 197 8.17 1.22 -30.44
N PRO A 198 7.71 0.41 -29.47
CA PRO A 198 6.32 0.39 -29.03
C PRO A 198 5.86 1.72 -28.42
N GLU A 199 4.56 2.04 -28.59
CA GLU A 199 3.95 3.33 -28.20
C GLU A 199 4.19 3.71 -26.72
N ILE A 200 4.26 2.71 -25.83
CA ILE A 200 4.58 2.88 -24.42
C ILE A 200 5.71 1.92 -24.06
N PHE A 201 6.86 2.50 -23.73
CA PHE A 201 7.98 1.79 -23.13
C PHE A 201 8.50 2.59 -21.93
N LEU A 202 8.55 1.95 -20.76
CA LEU A 202 8.98 2.60 -19.51
C LEU A 202 10.38 2.14 -19.09
N PHE A 203 11.14 3.07 -18.50
CA PHE A 203 12.43 2.80 -17.87
C PHE A 203 12.37 3.25 -16.40
N CYS A 204 12.60 2.35 -15.45
CA CYS A 204 12.83 2.74 -14.06
C CYS A 204 14.34 2.84 -13.78
N PRO A 205 14.87 4.05 -13.53
CA PRO A 205 16.27 4.24 -13.17
C PRO A 205 16.61 3.63 -11.80
N THR A 206 17.90 3.45 -11.53
CA THR A 206 18.40 3.11 -10.18
C THR A 206 18.31 4.33 -9.25
N GLU A 207 18.65 5.52 -9.76
CA GLU A 207 18.38 6.79 -9.08
C GLU A 207 16.93 7.24 -9.40
N TYR A 208 15.92 6.59 -8.81
CA TYR A 208 14.49 6.84 -9.10
C TYR A 208 13.79 7.88 -8.21
N CYS A 209 14.51 8.48 -7.27
CA CYS A 209 13.99 9.54 -6.41
C CYS A 209 15.06 10.56 -6.04
N GLY A 210 14.63 11.74 -5.60
CA GLY A 210 15.53 12.85 -5.27
C GLY A 210 16.63 12.49 -4.28
N THR A 211 16.29 11.73 -3.23
CA THR A 211 17.26 11.25 -2.21
C THR A 211 18.23 10.19 -2.70
N PHE A 212 18.01 9.57 -3.86
CA PHE A 212 18.93 8.57 -4.44
C PHE A 212 19.88 9.17 -5.48
N CYS A 213 19.67 10.43 -5.90
CA CYS A 213 20.50 11.07 -6.91
C CYS A 213 21.82 11.58 -6.31
N TYR A 214 22.96 11.22 -6.91
CA TYR A 214 24.28 11.63 -6.41
C TYR A 214 25.01 12.58 -7.37
N PRO A 215 25.45 13.79 -6.93
CA PRO A 215 25.30 14.37 -5.59
C PRO A 215 23.93 15.03 -5.36
N SER A 216 23.17 15.29 -6.42
CA SER A 216 21.81 15.83 -6.41
C SER A 216 21.11 15.52 -7.74
N VAL A 217 19.79 15.77 -7.83
CA VAL A 217 19.01 15.58 -9.06
C VAL A 217 19.61 16.35 -10.24
N SER A 218 19.78 17.68 -10.10
CA SER A 218 20.30 18.55 -11.17
C SER A 218 21.77 18.33 -11.55
N GLN A 219 22.54 17.57 -10.77
CA GLN A 219 23.98 17.34 -11.02
C GLN A 219 24.34 15.86 -11.21
N SER A 220 23.37 14.93 -11.14
CA SER A 220 23.64 13.49 -11.24
C SER A 220 24.26 13.12 -12.61
N PRO A 221 25.48 12.54 -12.64
CA PRO A 221 26.07 12.02 -13.88
C PRO A 221 25.30 10.82 -14.44
N TYR A 222 24.61 10.08 -13.57
CA TYR A 222 23.75 8.96 -13.93
C TYR A 222 22.50 9.48 -14.66
N LEU A 223 21.73 10.39 -14.06
CA LEU A 223 20.54 10.97 -14.69
C LEU A 223 20.86 11.82 -15.92
N HIS A 224 22.00 12.52 -15.93
CA HIS A 224 22.49 13.20 -17.13
C HIS A 224 22.67 12.21 -18.28
N THR A 225 23.34 11.08 -18.04
CA THR A 225 23.50 10.02 -19.05
C THR A 225 22.16 9.47 -19.52
N VAL A 226 21.22 9.20 -18.60
CA VAL A 226 19.85 8.75 -18.95
C VAL A 226 19.15 9.79 -19.84
N GLY A 227 19.15 11.07 -19.45
CA GLY A 227 18.52 12.14 -20.22
C GLY A 227 19.15 12.39 -21.59
N GLU A 228 20.46 12.17 -21.74
CA GLU A 228 21.19 12.35 -23.00
C GLU A 228 21.10 11.16 -23.96
N LYS A 229 21.07 9.93 -23.44
CA LYS A 229 21.30 8.70 -24.22
C LYS A 229 20.08 7.81 -24.35
N LEU A 230 19.12 7.86 -23.43
CA LEU A 230 17.89 7.08 -23.53
C LEU A 230 17.03 7.64 -24.67
N LEU A 231 16.52 6.77 -25.55
CA LEU A 231 15.76 7.19 -26.73
C LEU A 231 14.52 8.03 -26.34
N PRO A 232 14.13 9.03 -27.14
CA PRO A 232 13.11 10.01 -26.75
C PRO A 232 11.69 9.42 -26.64
N GLY A 233 11.41 8.28 -27.28
CA GLY A 233 10.14 7.55 -27.14
C GLY A 233 10.04 6.68 -25.89
N ILE A 234 11.10 6.58 -25.08
CA ILE A 234 11.08 5.87 -23.80
C ILE A 234 10.75 6.87 -22.69
N ASP A 235 9.69 6.57 -21.94
CA ASP A 235 9.27 7.32 -20.75
C ASP A 235 10.04 6.85 -19.51
N VAL A 236 10.28 7.76 -18.56
CA VAL A 236 11.07 7.49 -17.35
C VAL A 236 10.20 7.53 -16.10
N LEU A 237 10.31 6.50 -15.26
CA LEU A 237 9.62 6.40 -13.98
C LEU A 237 10.35 7.19 -12.88
N TRP A 238 9.60 7.77 -11.95
CA TRP A 238 10.12 8.62 -10.86
C TRP A 238 9.19 8.60 -9.64
N THR A 239 9.68 8.52 -8.41
CA THR A 239 8.82 8.49 -7.20
C THR A 239 8.70 9.84 -6.48
N GLY A 240 9.27 10.91 -7.04
CA GLY A 240 9.33 12.24 -6.43
C GLY A 240 10.61 12.48 -5.60
N PRO A 241 10.59 13.44 -4.66
CA PRO A 241 11.76 13.73 -3.82
C PRO A 241 12.27 12.55 -2.98
N LYS A 242 11.43 11.56 -2.66
CA LYS A 242 11.75 10.36 -1.86
C LYS A 242 11.10 9.11 -2.45
N VAL A 243 11.51 7.93 -1.97
CA VAL A 243 10.85 6.63 -2.28
C VAL A 243 9.34 6.71 -1.98
N VAL A 244 8.99 7.13 -0.77
CA VAL A 244 7.64 7.54 -0.37
C VAL A 244 7.66 9.06 -0.23
N SER A 245 7.14 9.78 -1.23
CA SER A 245 7.11 11.25 -1.18
C SER A 245 5.92 11.74 -0.36
N LYS A 246 6.16 12.56 0.68
CA LYS A 246 5.07 13.26 1.40
C LYS A 246 4.34 14.19 0.44
N ASP A 247 5.12 15.05 -0.22
CA ASP A 247 4.68 16.01 -1.21
C ASP A 247 5.58 15.89 -2.45
N ILE A 248 5.01 16.13 -3.64
CA ILE A 248 5.72 16.27 -4.91
C ILE A 248 5.37 17.66 -5.42
N THR A 249 6.36 18.55 -5.49
CA THR A 249 6.14 19.96 -5.88
C THR A 249 6.40 20.17 -7.37
N VAL A 250 5.86 21.25 -7.93
CA VAL A 250 6.07 21.62 -9.34
C VAL A 250 7.54 21.78 -9.67
N GLU A 251 8.29 22.45 -8.79
CA GLU A 251 9.72 22.76 -8.94
C GLU A 251 10.55 21.47 -8.97
N SER A 252 10.21 20.50 -8.12
CA SER A 252 10.90 19.20 -8.09
C SER A 252 10.71 18.40 -9.39
N ILE A 253 9.55 18.54 -10.03
CA ILE A 253 9.27 17.93 -11.33
C ILE A 253 9.93 18.70 -12.47
N GLU A 254 10.00 20.03 -12.40
CA GLU A 254 10.72 20.84 -13.38
C GLU A 254 12.25 20.62 -13.32
N GLU A 255 12.83 20.44 -12.12
CA GLU A 255 14.25 20.06 -11.95
C GLU A 255 14.56 18.70 -12.62
N VAL A 256 13.81 17.64 -12.27
CA VAL A 256 14.09 16.30 -12.82
C VAL A 256 13.76 16.23 -14.32
N SER A 257 12.70 16.90 -14.78
CA SER A 257 12.36 16.93 -16.21
C SER A 257 13.43 17.61 -17.05
N LYS A 258 14.14 18.60 -16.49
CA LYS A 258 15.24 19.31 -17.16
C LYS A 258 16.45 18.41 -17.39
N ILE A 259 16.87 17.62 -16.39
CA ILE A 259 18.02 16.71 -16.55
C ILE A 259 17.65 15.47 -17.37
N LEU A 260 16.45 14.92 -17.18
CA LEU A 260 15.94 13.81 -17.98
C LEU A 260 15.57 14.21 -19.42
N LYS A 261 15.44 15.51 -19.71
CA LYS A 261 15.00 16.07 -21.02
C LYS A 261 13.61 15.60 -21.48
N ARG A 262 12.76 15.14 -20.56
CA ARG A 262 11.39 14.62 -20.77
C ARG A 262 10.56 14.72 -19.49
N ALA A 263 9.24 14.75 -19.61
CA ALA A 263 8.33 14.66 -18.46
C ALA A 263 8.28 13.22 -17.91
N PRO A 264 8.45 12.99 -16.60
CA PRO A 264 8.41 11.63 -16.03
C PRO A 264 6.99 11.08 -15.89
N VAL A 265 6.88 9.76 -15.77
CA VAL A 265 5.71 9.05 -15.23
C VAL A 265 5.96 8.84 -13.74
N ILE A 266 5.04 9.25 -12.87
CA ILE A 266 5.21 9.02 -11.43
C ILE A 266 4.89 7.58 -11.08
N TRP A 267 5.80 6.92 -10.37
CA TRP A 267 5.52 5.71 -9.58
C TRP A 267 5.23 6.17 -8.15
N ASP A 268 3.98 6.14 -7.72
CA ASP A 268 3.57 6.78 -6.46
C ASP A 268 3.36 5.79 -5.31
N ASN A 269 4.34 5.73 -4.40
CA ASN A 269 4.31 4.88 -3.21
C ASN A 269 3.57 5.51 -2.00
N ILE A 270 2.79 6.60 -2.16
CA ILE A 270 2.04 7.23 -1.06
C ILE A 270 1.10 6.26 -0.31
N HIS A 271 0.63 5.19 -0.97
CA HIS A 271 -0.23 4.16 -0.36
C HIS A 271 0.46 2.80 -0.19
N ALA A 272 1.75 2.66 -0.50
CA ALA A 272 2.48 1.40 -0.32
C ALA A 272 2.70 1.11 1.18
N ASN A 273 2.52 -0.15 1.60
CA ASN A 273 2.72 -0.62 2.98
C ASN A 273 3.67 -1.83 3.13
N ASP A 274 4.27 -2.31 2.04
CA ASP A 274 5.18 -3.47 2.02
C ASP A 274 6.40 -3.33 2.94
N TYR A 275 6.87 -2.09 3.16
CA TYR A 275 7.97 -1.78 4.06
C TYR A 275 7.61 -1.83 5.57
N ASP A 276 6.33 -1.90 5.96
CA ASP A 276 5.91 -2.05 7.36
C ASP A 276 4.55 -2.77 7.50
N GLN A 277 4.62 -4.05 7.87
CA GLN A 277 3.47 -4.96 8.03
C GLN A 277 2.41 -4.51 9.05
N LYS A 278 2.69 -3.50 9.89
CA LYS A 278 1.70 -2.95 10.82
C LYS A 278 0.91 -1.77 10.25
N ARG A 279 1.27 -1.28 9.06
CA ARG A 279 0.70 -0.08 8.48
C ARG A 279 -0.28 -0.42 7.35
N LEU A 280 -1.27 0.43 7.22
CA LEU A 280 -2.30 0.39 6.19
C LEU A 280 -2.68 1.84 5.87
N PHE A 281 -2.94 2.13 4.60
CA PHE A 281 -3.21 3.49 4.12
C PHE A 281 -4.54 3.53 3.36
N LEU A 282 -5.56 4.04 4.06
CA LEU A 282 -6.94 4.22 3.64
C LEU A 282 -7.30 5.73 3.52
N GLY A 283 -6.34 6.63 3.71
CA GLY A 283 -6.50 8.06 3.46
C GLY A 283 -6.52 8.41 1.96
N PRO A 284 -6.90 9.65 1.60
CA PRO A 284 -7.01 10.09 0.22
C PRO A 284 -5.63 10.35 -0.41
N TYR A 285 -5.55 10.24 -1.74
CA TYR A 285 -4.42 10.77 -2.51
C TYR A 285 -4.21 12.27 -2.20
N LYS A 286 -2.98 12.65 -1.81
CA LYS A 286 -2.65 13.99 -1.25
C LYS A 286 -1.18 14.37 -1.54
N GLY A 287 -0.86 15.67 -1.50
CA GLY A 287 0.51 16.18 -1.62
C GLY A 287 1.01 16.25 -3.06
N ARG A 288 0.12 16.15 -4.05
CA ARG A 288 0.41 16.28 -5.48
C ARG A 288 -0.58 17.30 -6.05
N SER A 289 -0.11 18.49 -6.40
CA SER A 289 -0.97 19.50 -7.04
C SER A 289 -1.44 19.00 -8.41
N THR A 290 -2.69 19.28 -8.78
CA THR A 290 -3.26 19.01 -10.11
C THR A 290 -2.52 19.77 -11.22
N GLU A 291 -1.73 20.80 -10.88
CA GLU A 291 -0.79 21.48 -11.78
C GLU A 291 0.38 20.59 -12.26
N LEU A 292 0.58 19.43 -11.62
CA LEU A 292 1.52 18.42 -12.09
C LEU A 292 0.99 17.67 -13.32
N ILE A 293 -0.33 17.53 -13.52
CA ILE A 293 -0.92 16.80 -14.65
C ILE A 293 -0.38 17.30 -16.01
N PRO A 294 -0.34 18.61 -16.32
CA PRO A 294 0.28 19.09 -17.57
C PRO A 294 1.81 19.00 -17.62
N ARG A 295 2.48 18.68 -16.51
CA ARG A 295 3.95 18.56 -16.37
C ARG A 295 4.44 17.12 -16.34
N LEU A 296 3.55 16.15 -16.11
CA LEU A 296 3.84 14.71 -16.05
C LEU A 296 3.36 13.96 -17.30
N LYS A 297 4.02 12.85 -17.62
CA LYS A 297 3.54 11.91 -18.64
C LYS A 297 2.49 10.95 -18.07
N GLY A 298 2.50 10.73 -16.75
CA GLY A 298 1.49 9.94 -16.05
C GLY A 298 1.69 9.84 -14.54
N VAL A 299 0.78 9.13 -13.88
CA VAL A 299 0.85 8.69 -12.48
C VAL A 299 0.33 7.25 -12.38
N LEU A 300 1.16 6.36 -11.84
CA LEU A 300 0.83 4.99 -11.47
C LEU A 300 1.03 4.85 -9.97
N THR A 301 -0.05 4.63 -9.20
CA THR A 301 0.10 4.37 -7.76
C THR A 301 0.54 2.94 -7.51
N ASN A 302 1.50 2.76 -6.60
CA ASN A 302 1.82 1.49 -5.95
C ASN A 302 1.12 1.51 -4.58
N PRO A 303 0.00 0.80 -4.40
CA PRO A 303 -0.84 0.93 -3.21
C PRO A 303 -0.51 -0.19 -2.20
N ASN A 304 -1.39 -0.43 -1.22
CA ASN A 304 -1.17 -1.45 -0.19
C ASN A 304 -1.16 -2.87 -0.82
N CYS A 305 -0.47 -3.81 -0.18
CA CYS A 305 -0.46 -5.22 -0.57
C CYS A 305 -1.86 -5.84 -0.53
N GLU A 306 -2.67 -5.50 0.48
CA GLU A 306 -4.03 -6.00 0.69
C GLU A 306 -5.00 -5.39 -0.32
N PHE A 307 -5.42 -6.18 -1.31
CA PHE A 307 -6.14 -5.72 -2.49
C PHE A 307 -7.37 -4.85 -2.18
N GLU A 308 -8.25 -5.31 -1.28
CA GLU A 308 -9.52 -4.62 -1.01
C GLU A 308 -9.36 -3.32 -0.22
N SER A 309 -8.22 -3.12 0.45
CA SER A 309 -7.91 -1.86 1.14
C SER A 309 -7.67 -0.68 0.17
N ASN A 310 -7.35 -0.98 -1.08
CA ASN A 310 -6.94 0.01 -2.08
C ASN A 310 -8.08 0.79 -2.74
N PHE A 311 -9.33 0.56 -2.32
CA PHE A 311 -10.50 1.23 -2.88
C PHE A 311 -10.36 2.76 -2.79
N VAL A 312 -10.00 3.30 -1.63
CA VAL A 312 -9.85 4.76 -1.44
C VAL A 312 -8.64 5.30 -2.21
N ALA A 313 -7.50 4.62 -2.15
CA ALA A 313 -6.28 5.03 -2.85
C ALA A 313 -6.51 5.25 -4.36
N ILE A 314 -7.12 4.26 -5.02
CA ILE A 314 -7.35 4.27 -6.46
C ILE A 314 -8.51 5.21 -6.85
N HIS A 315 -9.60 5.25 -6.07
CA HIS A 315 -10.74 6.14 -6.31
C HIS A 315 -10.36 7.62 -6.20
N THR A 316 -9.58 7.97 -5.17
CA THR A 316 -9.14 9.36 -4.94
C THR A 316 -8.07 9.80 -5.95
N LEU A 317 -7.17 8.91 -6.40
CA LEU A 317 -6.30 9.16 -7.56
C LEU A 317 -7.11 9.44 -8.83
N ALA A 318 -8.14 8.65 -9.12
CA ALA A 318 -9.01 8.89 -10.28
C ALA A 318 -9.75 10.23 -10.17
N THR A 319 -10.21 10.60 -8.97
CA THR A 319 -10.86 11.88 -8.68
C THR A 319 -9.89 13.06 -8.89
N TRP A 320 -8.65 12.93 -8.41
CA TRP A 320 -7.58 13.89 -8.66
C TRP A 320 -7.30 14.07 -10.17
N TYR A 321 -7.10 12.97 -10.91
CA TYR A 321 -6.83 13.04 -12.34
C TYR A 321 -7.95 13.73 -13.13
N LYS A 322 -9.21 13.39 -12.85
CA LYS A 322 -10.38 13.98 -13.51
C LYS A 322 -10.55 15.48 -13.25
N SER A 323 -10.02 16.00 -12.14
CA SER A 323 -10.18 17.42 -11.78
C SER A 323 -9.41 18.40 -12.70
N ASN A 324 -8.31 17.98 -13.33
CA ASN A 324 -7.57 18.76 -14.33
C ASN A 324 -7.07 17.91 -15.51
N MET A 325 -7.89 16.95 -15.97
CA MET A 325 -7.52 16.04 -17.08
C MET A 325 -7.18 16.78 -18.38
N ASN A 326 -7.74 17.97 -18.60
CA ASN A 326 -7.44 18.82 -19.76
C ASN A 326 -6.09 19.55 -19.66
N GLY A 327 -5.39 19.46 -18.51
CA GLY A 327 -4.03 19.98 -18.35
C GLY A 327 -3.91 21.50 -18.39
N VAL A 328 -4.89 22.21 -17.84
CA VAL A 328 -4.84 23.68 -17.78
C VAL A 328 -3.77 24.10 -16.77
N ARG A 329 -2.83 24.96 -17.20
CA ARG A 329 -1.84 25.60 -16.32
C ARG A 329 -2.40 26.93 -15.81
N LYS A 330 -2.24 27.23 -14.52
CA LYS A 330 -2.70 28.52 -13.93
C LYS A 330 -2.15 29.74 -14.68
N ASP A 331 -0.91 29.67 -15.15
CA ASP A 331 -0.22 30.72 -15.91
C ASP A 331 -0.99 31.21 -17.15
N VAL A 332 -1.82 30.33 -17.75
CA VAL A 332 -2.63 30.62 -18.95
C VAL A 332 -4.00 31.20 -18.58
N VAL A 333 -4.53 30.88 -17.40
CA VAL A 333 -5.83 31.39 -16.91
C VAL A 333 -5.74 32.88 -16.55
N MET A 334 -4.56 33.34 -16.11
CA MET A 334 -4.34 34.74 -15.73
C MET A 334 -4.21 35.71 -16.92
N THR A 335 -4.14 35.23 -18.17
CA THR A 335 -4.02 36.08 -19.36
C THR A 335 -5.35 36.33 -20.09
N ASP A 336 -6.33 35.43 -19.97
CA ASP A 336 -7.54 35.44 -20.80
C ASP A 336 -8.85 35.58 -19.98
N GLY A 337 -9.23 36.83 -19.69
CA GLY A 337 -10.64 37.25 -19.53
C GLY A 337 -11.37 36.94 -18.20
N GLU A 338 -12.02 37.96 -17.64
CA GLU A 338 -12.85 37.89 -16.42
C GLU A 338 -14.19 37.14 -16.59
N ASP A 339 -14.34 36.23 -17.58
CA ASP A 339 -15.66 35.84 -18.11
C ASP A 339 -15.83 34.34 -18.50
N SER A 340 -15.11 33.38 -17.88
CA SER A 340 -15.44 31.94 -18.09
C SER A 340 -15.03 30.93 -16.98
N THR A 341 -14.78 31.33 -15.74
CA THR A 341 -14.51 30.36 -14.65
C THR A 341 -15.75 30.07 -13.80
N VAL A 342 -16.34 28.87 -13.97
CA VAL A 342 -17.31 28.33 -13.00
C VAL A 342 -16.55 27.94 -11.73
N SER A 343 -16.34 28.93 -10.87
CA SER A 343 -15.66 28.77 -9.59
C SER A 343 -16.61 28.09 -8.58
N ILE A 344 -16.40 26.80 -8.34
CA ILE A 344 -17.10 26.06 -7.28
C ILE A 344 -16.50 26.49 -5.93
N GLN A 345 -16.98 27.63 -5.43
CA GLN A 345 -16.49 28.26 -4.21
C GLN A 345 -17.16 27.63 -2.98
N ILE A 346 -16.77 26.39 -2.64
CA ILE A 346 -17.20 25.73 -1.40
C ILE A 346 -16.44 26.38 -0.23
N LYS A 347 -17.05 27.41 0.36
CA LYS A 347 -16.68 27.89 1.69
C LYS A 347 -17.08 26.83 2.73
N LEU A 348 -16.09 26.10 3.23
CA LEU A 348 -16.20 25.37 4.50
C LEU A 348 -15.71 26.29 5.61
N GLU A 349 -16.63 26.76 6.44
CA GLU A 349 -16.32 27.44 7.70
C GLU A 349 -15.79 26.41 8.70
N ASN A 350 -14.48 26.10 8.64
CA ASN A 350 -13.77 25.40 9.69
C ASN A 350 -12.87 26.39 10.42
N GLU A 351 -13.14 26.58 11.70
CA GLU A 351 -12.34 27.43 12.58
C GLU A 351 -10.97 26.80 12.86
N GLY A 352 -9.88 27.56 12.64
CA GLY A 352 -8.60 27.37 13.33
C GLY A 352 -7.69 26.23 12.86
N SER A 353 -7.03 26.40 11.72
CA SER A 353 -5.69 25.82 11.51
C SER A 353 -4.83 26.70 10.59
N ASP A 354 -3.86 27.40 11.18
CA ASP A 354 -2.81 28.14 10.44
C ASP A 354 -1.80 27.15 9.83
N GLU A 355 -2.15 26.58 8.67
CA GLU A 355 -1.18 26.04 7.71
C GLU A 355 -1.55 26.51 6.30
N GLU A 356 -0.89 27.57 5.83
CA GLU A 356 -0.97 28.06 4.44
C GLU A 356 -0.30 27.07 3.47
N LEU A 357 -0.95 25.93 3.24
CA LEU A 357 -0.72 25.11 2.06
C LEU A 357 -1.61 25.66 0.94
N GLU A 358 -1.00 26.08 -0.18
CA GLU A 358 -1.71 26.52 -1.38
C GLU A 358 -2.79 25.50 -1.75
N THR A 359 -4.03 25.84 -1.47
CA THR A 359 -5.12 24.87 -1.57
C THR A 359 -5.43 24.67 -3.04
N ASP A 360 -5.26 23.44 -3.52
CA ASP A 360 -5.58 23.08 -4.90
C ASP A 360 -7.07 23.35 -5.16
N MET A 361 -7.34 24.38 -5.97
CA MET A 361 -8.70 24.87 -6.22
C MET A 361 -9.57 23.85 -6.96
N LEU A 362 -8.96 22.81 -7.56
CA LEU A 362 -9.66 21.78 -8.34
C LEU A 362 -9.85 20.48 -7.57
N TYR A 363 -9.02 20.20 -6.55
CA TYR A 363 -9.04 18.94 -5.80
C TYR A 363 -8.94 19.11 -4.28
N SER A 364 -10.00 18.71 -3.56
CA SER A 364 -9.98 18.57 -2.10
C SER A 364 -9.82 17.10 -1.69
N PRO A 365 -8.73 16.74 -0.98
CA PRO A 365 -8.54 15.38 -0.46
C PRO A 365 -9.69 14.91 0.46
N GLN A 366 -10.24 15.80 1.28
CA GLN A 366 -11.32 15.49 2.22
C GLN A 366 -12.65 15.22 1.50
N LEU A 367 -12.96 15.98 0.44
CA LEU A 367 -14.13 15.74 -0.38
C LEU A 367 -13.99 14.42 -1.16
N ALA A 368 -12.82 14.18 -1.76
CA ALA A 368 -12.51 12.94 -2.47
C ALA A 368 -12.59 11.72 -1.54
N LEU A 369 -12.05 11.81 -0.32
CA LEU A 369 -12.20 10.77 0.72
C LEU A 369 -13.67 10.48 1.01
N LYS A 370 -14.48 11.52 1.26
CA LYS A 370 -15.91 11.35 1.56
C LYS A 370 -16.65 10.66 0.40
N MET A 371 -16.34 11.02 -0.85
CA MET A 371 -16.89 10.36 -2.04
C MET A 371 -16.48 8.88 -2.10
N ALA A 372 -15.19 8.58 -1.94
CA ALA A 372 -14.67 7.22 -1.97
C ALA A 372 -15.26 6.34 -0.87
N LEU A 373 -15.33 6.81 0.37
CA LEU A 373 -15.91 6.05 1.50
C LEU A 373 -17.43 5.84 1.34
N THR A 374 -18.15 6.82 0.79
CA THR A 374 -19.60 6.68 0.49
C THR A 374 -19.85 5.60 -0.57
N GLU A 375 -18.99 5.52 -1.59
CA GLU A 375 -19.08 4.47 -2.62
C GLU A 375 -18.63 3.11 -2.07
N TRP A 376 -17.55 3.06 -1.28
CA TRP A 376 -17.00 1.83 -0.69
C TRP A 376 -17.98 1.15 0.27
N LEU A 377 -18.79 1.93 1.02
CA LEU A 377 -19.82 1.41 1.92
C LEU A 377 -20.79 0.44 1.23
N GLY A 378 -21.07 0.65 -0.06
CA GLY A 378 -21.91 -0.25 -0.86
C GLY A 378 -21.32 -1.66 -1.04
N GLU A 379 -19.99 -1.78 -1.07
CA GLU A 379 -19.30 -3.06 -1.31
C GLU A 379 -19.32 -3.98 -0.08
N PHE A 380 -19.51 -3.46 1.14
CA PHE A 380 -19.58 -4.25 2.38
C PHE A 380 -20.91 -5.02 2.53
N GLY A 381 -21.99 -4.50 1.95
CA GLY A 381 -23.33 -5.10 1.98
C GLY A 381 -23.54 -6.25 0.99
N VAL A 382 -22.63 -6.41 0.01
CA VAL A 382 -22.74 -7.41 -1.05
C VAL A 382 -21.82 -8.61 -0.73
N PRO A 383 -22.36 -9.85 -0.58
CA PRO A 383 -21.52 -11.03 -0.45
C PRO A 383 -20.67 -11.24 -1.70
N HIS A 384 -19.35 -11.13 -1.58
CA HIS A 384 -18.44 -11.35 -2.71
C HIS A 384 -18.32 -12.85 -3.04
N GLN A 385 -18.56 -13.20 -4.29
CA GLN A 385 -18.39 -14.57 -4.81
C GLN A 385 -17.21 -14.62 -5.77
N TYR A 386 -16.00 -14.88 -5.23
CA TYR A 386 -14.96 -15.49 -6.07
C TYR A 386 -15.42 -16.92 -6.40
N ASN A 387 -15.71 -17.20 -7.67
CA ASN A 387 -16.04 -18.54 -8.16
C ASN A 387 -14.81 -19.46 -8.10
N SER A 388 -14.42 -19.85 -6.90
CA SER A 388 -13.37 -20.83 -6.68
C SER A 388 -13.94 -22.23 -6.92
N ARG A 389 -13.40 -22.91 -7.94
CA ARG A 389 -13.73 -24.28 -8.40
C ARG A 389 -15.02 -24.45 -9.21
N GLN A 390 -14.91 -24.26 -10.52
CA GLN A 390 -15.28 -25.37 -11.41
C GLN A 390 -14.11 -26.36 -11.48
N VAL A 391 -14.11 -27.38 -10.62
CA VAL A 391 -13.35 -28.60 -10.93
C VAL A 391 -14.02 -29.22 -12.16
N PRO A 392 -13.29 -29.62 -13.22
CA PRO A 392 -13.89 -30.35 -14.32
C PRO A 392 -14.40 -31.69 -13.78
N GLN A 393 -15.71 -31.80 -13.56
CA GLN A 393 -16.34 -33.10 -13.41
C GLN A 393 -16.20 -33.81 -14.77
N SER A 394 -15.29 -34.77 -14.83
CA SER A 394 -15.14 -35.66 -15.97
C SER A 394 -16.38 -36.54 -16.07
N GLY A 395 -17.41 -36.04 -16.77
CA GLY A 395 -18.63 -36.77 -17.10
C GLY A 395 -18.32 -37.95 -18.01
N ALA A 396 -17.95 -39.09 -17.40
CA ALA A 396 -17.68 -40.32 -18.10
C ALA A 396 -18.97 -40.86 -18.74
N LYS A 397 -19.14 -40.60 -20.04
CA LYS A 397 -20.17 -41.25 -20.86
C LYS A 397 -19.83 -42.72 -20.98
N GLY A 398 -20.55 -43.57 -20.25
CA GLY A 398 -20.42 -45.02 -20.36
C GLY A 398 -20.99 -45.54 -21.69
N THR A 399 -20.13 -46.12 -22.52
CA THR A 399 -20.54 -47.04 -23.59
C THR A 399 -19.79 -48.36 -23.39
N ALA A 400 -20.51 -49.40 -23.01
CA ALA A 400 -19.95 -50.71 -22.69
C ALA A 400 -19.73 -51.56 -23.94
N ILE A 401 -18.51 -52.06 -24.15
CA ILE A 401 -18.21 -53.30 -24.87
C ILE A 401 -17.09 -54.02 -24.11
N ASP A 402 -17.23 -55.34 -23.96
CA ASP A 402 -16.41 -56.24 -23.14
C ASP A 402 -15.57 -57.20 -24.01
N VAL A 403 -14.25 -57.33 -23.77
CA VAL A 403 -13.45 -58.53 -24.09
C VAL A 403 -12.25 -58.72 -23.13
N SER A 404 -12.34 -59.75 -22.28
CA SER A 404 -11.28 -60.62 -21.69
C SER A 404 -9.76 -60.30 -21.76
N SER A 405 -9.17 -60.20 -20.56
CA SER A 405 -8.03 -61.02 -20.02
C SER A 405 -6.63 -61.02 -20.67
N MET A 406 -5.61 -60.56 -19.93
CA MET A 406 -4.53 -61.42 -19.38
C MET A 406 -3.50 -60.65 -18.51
N ALA A 407 -3.12 -61.26 -17.37
CA ALA A 407 -1.89 -61.11 -16.57
C ALA A 407 -1.44 -59.74 -15.98
N ALA A 408 -1.40 -59.68 -14.64
CA ALA A 408 -0.52 -58.78 -13.88
C ALA A 408 0.84 -59.48 -13.57
N PRO A 409 1.84 -58.73 -13.05
CA PRO A 409 2.15 -58.97 -11.64
C PRO A 409 2.37 -57.71 -10.78
N SER A 410 1.94 -57.88 -9.53
CA SER A 410 2.23 -57.12 -8.31
C SER A 410 3.45 -56.19 -8.26
N LEU A 411 3.26 -55.02 -7.64
CA LEU A 411 3.73 -54.80 -6.25
C LEU A 411 2.93 -53.69 -5.57
N CYS A 412 2.56 -53.92 -4.31
CA CYS A 412 1.79 -52.96 -3.50
C CYS A 412 2.72 -51.93 -2.87
N SER A 413 2.25 -50.68 -2.76
CA SER A 413 2.64 -49.83 -1.63
C SER A 413 1.52 -48.83 -1.33
N SER A 414 0.99 -48.87 -0.11
CA SER A 414 0.02 -47.89 0.38
C SER A 414 0.75 -46.60 0.72
N THR A 415 0.34 -45.47 0.15
CA THR A 415 0.85 -44.16 0.58
C THR A 415 -0.05 -43.59 1.67
N THR A 416 0.34 -43.78 2.92
CA THR A 416 -0.26 -43.10 4.08
C THR A 416 0.07 -41.61 4.00
N VAL A 417 -0.92 -40.73 4.11
CA VAL A 417 -0.69 -39.28 4.17
C VAL A 417 -0.27 -38.91 5.59
N THR A 418 1.04 -38.78 5.81
CA THR A 418 1.60 -38.26 7.06
C THR A 418 1.83 -36.76 6.94
N THR A 419 1.06 -35.95 7.66
CA THR A 419 1.31 -34.51 7.81
C THR A 419 2.53 -34.29 8.68
N VAL A 420 3.69 -34.00 8.07
CA VAL A 420 4.91 -33.63 8.80
C VAL A 420 4.98 -32.11 8.93
N PHE A 421 4.77 -31.61 10.14
CA PHE A 421 5.08 -30.23 10.51
C PHE A 421 6.61 -30.10 10.64
N GLN A 422 7.28 -29.50 9.64
CA GLN A 422 8.71 -29.19 9.74
C GLN A 422 8.91 -27.79 10.33
N GLN A 423 9.73 -27.69 11.38
CA GLN A 423 10.18 -26.42 11.94
C GLN A 423 11.21 -25.74 11.01
N PRO A 424 11.32 -24.40 11.01
CA PRO A 424 12.31 -23.70 10.20
C PRO A 424 13.73 -24.00 10.68
N ILE A 425 14.63 -24.30 9.73
CA ILE A 425 16.06 -24.43 10.00
C ILE A 425 16.64 -23.02 10.18
N MET A 426 17.12 -22.71 11.38
CA MET A 426 17.85 -21.47 11.64
C MET A 426 19.19 -21.47 10.88
N SER A 427 19.49 -20.36 10.20
CA SER A 427 20.83 -20.03 9.70
C SER A 427 21.30 -18.72 10.36
N PRO A 428 22.62 -18.53 10.54
CA PRO A 428 23.12 -17.67 11.61
C PRO A 428 23.02 -16.17 11.30
N ALA A 429 22.76 -15.38 12.34
CA ALA A 429 22.77 -13.93 12.27
C ALA A 429 24.18 -13.39 11.99
N MET A 430 24.32 -12.57 10.95
CA MET A 430 25.44 -11.65 10.82
C MET A 430 25.09 -10.34 11.54
N HIS A 431 25.85 -10.01 12.58
CA HIS A 431 25.81 -8.67 13.16
C HIS A 431 26.33 -7.65 12.13
N PRO A 432 25.68 -6.48 11.96
CA PRO A 432 26.29 -5.38 11.24
C PRO A 432 27.47 -4.85 12.06
N ALA A 433 28.67 -4.90 11.48
CA ALA A 433 29.84 -4.25 12.06
C ALA A 433 29.66 -2.73 12.02
N LEU A 434 29.84 -2.04 13.14
CA LEU A 434 30.05 -0.60 13.12
C LEU A 434 31.36 -0.31 12.38
N CYS A 435 31.29 0.45 11.29
CA CYS A 435 32.46 1.14 10.77
C CYS A 435 32.59 2.48 11.51
N GLU A 436 33.67 2.61 12.29
CA GLU A 436 34.05 3.88 12.91
C GLU A 436 34.36 4.91 11.83
N TYR A 437 33.70 6.08 11.88
CA TYR A 437 34.11 7.25 11.12
C TYR A 437 34.85 8.22 12.05
N ASP A 438 36.16 8.33 11.81
CA ASP A 438 37.11 9.18 12.53
C ASP A 438 36.83 10.67 12.25
N TYR A 439 36.09 11.33 13.14
CA TYR A 439 35.89 12.77 13.10
C TYR A 439 37.03 13.48 13.85
N LYS A 440 37.99 14.00 13.08
CA LYS A 440 38.95 14.98 13.60
C LYS A 440 38.23 16.25 14.04
N LYS A 441 38.50 16.60 15.29
CA LYS A 441 38.00 17.77 16.00
C LYS A 441 38.87 18.98 15.64
N ASP A 442 38.27 20.00 15.06
CA ASP A 442 38.74 21.39 15.13
C ASP A 442 37.71 22.22 15.90
N SER A 443 38.16 23.25 16.61
CA SER A 443 37.39 24.06 17.54
C SER A 443 36.85 25.35 16.90
N ASP A 444 35.81 25.94 17.48
CA ASP A 444 35.94 27.23 18.21
C ASP A 444 34.61 27.77 18.79
N GLU A 445 34.74 28.38 19.97
CA GLU A 445 33.94 29.45 20.63
C GLU A 445 32.41 29.34 20.92
N GLU A 446 32.11 28.91 22.16
CA GLU A 446 31.63 29.74 23.31
C GLU A 446 30.21 30.42 23.34
N PRO A 447 29.66 30.73 24.55
CA PRO A 447 28.21 30.65 24.82
C PRO A 447 27.55 31.88 25.50
N MET A 448 26.25 31.76 25.87
CA MET A 448 25.54 32.59 26.88
C MET A 448 24.57 31.69 27.69
N GLU A 449 24.78 31.51 29.00
CA GLU A 449 24.17 32.27 30.14
C GLU A 449 22.71 31.89 30.47
N MET A 450 22.22 31.92 31.72
CA MET A 450 22.76 31.70 33.08
C MET A 450 21.62 32.03 34.08
N VAL A 451 21.26 31.14 35.01
CA VAL A 451 20.68 31.54 36.32
C VAL A 451 21.18 30.58 37.40
N VAL A 452 21.54 31.14 38.55
CA VAL A 452 22.36 30.55 39.62
C VAL A 452 21.63 30.60 40.96
N GLU A 453 21.87 29.63 41.84
CA GLU A 453 22.03 29.79 43.30
C GLU A 453 22.61 28.46 43.85
N LYS A 454 23.91 28.37 44.18
CA LYS A 454 24.60 28.75 45.44
C LYS A 454 24.15 27.97 46.69
N GLN A 455 25.00 27.61 47.66
CA GLN A 455 26.47 27.40 47.76
C GLN A 455 26.73 26.80 49.17
N ASP A 456 27.78 25.99 49.36
CA ASP A 456 28.74 26.05 50.51
C ASP A 456 29.47 24.70 50.78
N GLU A 457 30.78 24.81 50.94
CA GLU A 457 31.78 23.79 51.35
C GLU A 457 32.21 24.06 52.83
N PRO A 458 33.37 23.64 53.44
CA PRO A 458 34.51 22.85 52.94
C PRO A 458 35.24 21.88 53.92
N GLU A 459 36.41 21.40 53.47
CA GLU A 459 37.56 20.83 54.22
C GLU A 459 37.50 19.33 54.65
N ALA A 460 38.56 18.50 54.54
CA ALA A 460 39.91 18.67 53.94
C ALA A 460 40.61 17.32 53.61
N GLU A 461 41.66 17.41 52.77
CA GLU A 461 42.75 16.45 52.43
C GLU A 461 43.72 16.17 53.63
N PRO A 462 44.81 15.33 53.58
CA PRO A 462 45.56 14.83 52.40
C PRO A 462 46.23 13.41 52.42
N GLU A 463 46.83 13.06 51.26
CA GLU A 463 48.10 12.32 51.01
C GLU A 463 48.35 10.86 51.51
N ALA A 464 48.68 9.94 50.57
CA ALA A 464 50.08 9.57 50.22
C ALA A 464 50.19 8.36 49.24
N ASP A 465 51.05 8.48 48.23
CA ASP A 465 51.59 7.41 47.33
C ASP A 465 53.07 7.08 47.80
N PRO A 466 53.92 6.17 47.25
CA PRO A 466 53.96 5.62 45.87
C PRO A 466 54.55 4.17 45.66
N GLU A 467 54.79 3.80 44.38
CA GLU A 467 55.77 2.79 43.85
C GLU A 467 55.52 1.27 44.14
N GLU A 468 55.90 0.25 43.32
CA GLU A 468 56.70 0.15 42.07
C GLU A 468 56.42 -1.17 41.25
N LYS A 469 56.50 -1.09 39.91
CA LYS A 469 57.04 -2.07 38.89
C LYS A 469 56.69 -3.59 38.77
N HIS A 470 56.46 -3.96 37.49
CA HIS A 470 56.93 -5.17 36.71
C HIS A 470 56.22 -6.56 36.67
N VAL A 471 55.49 -6.79 35.56
CA VAL A 471 55.62 -7.88 34.54
C VAL A 471 55.55 -9.39 34.92
N GLY A 472 54.36 -10.01 34.72
CA GLY A 472 54.04 -11.35 34.14
C GLY A 472 54.64 -12.67 34.71
N PRO A 473 54.28 -13.88 34.19
CA PRO A 473 53.13 -14.26 33.32
C PRO A 473 52.42 -15.61 33.72
N ILE A 474 51.34 -15.99 32.99
CA ILE A 474 50.91 -17.39 32.63
C ILE A 474 50.12 -18.31 33.62
N LEU A 475 48.95 -18.78 33.11
CA LEU A 475 48.15 -20.02 33.37
C LEU A 475 47.17 -20.22 34.57
N ALA A 476 45.87 -20.10 34.22
CA ALA A 476 44.77 -21.11 34.28
C ALA A 476 44.15 -21.65 35.60
N ASP A 477 42.87 -21.31 35.78
CA ASP A 477 41.76 -22.13 36.33
C ASP A 477 40.45 -21.66 35.60
N LYS A 478 39.56 -22.50 35.03
CA LYS A 478 38.53 -23.38 35.64
C LYS A 478 37.42 -22.62 36.40
N MET A 479 36.11 -22.83 36.21
CA MET A 479 35.31 -23.68 35.28
C MET A 479 34.02 -22.95 34.85
N ALA A 480 33.29 -23.51 33.88
CA ALA A 480 31.88 -23.20 33.65
C ALA A 480 31.01 -24.37 34.17
N GLU A 481 29.81 -24.10 34.68
CA GLU A 481 28.84 -25.13 35.11
C GLU A 481 27.51 -25.01 34.38
N ASP A 482 27.05 -26.17 33.87
CA ASP A 482 25.70 -26.41 33.35
C ASP A 482 24.68 -26.55 34.49
N LEU A 483 23.44 -26.08 34.29
CA LEU A 483 22.28 -26.66 34.99
C LEU A 483 21.09 -26.83 34.03
N LYS A 484 20.51 -28.04 34.05
CA LYS A 484 19.37 -28.47 33.22
C LYS A 484 18.05 -28.40 34.01
N PRO A 485 16.88 -28.44 33.33
CA PRO A 485 15.57 -28.51 34.00
C PRO A 485 15.38 -29.82 34.78
N MET A 486 14.51 -29.77 35.78
CA MET A 486 14.29 -30.85 36.75
C MET A 486 12.99 -31.61 36.44
N ASP A 487 13.08 -32.93 36.30
CA ASP A 487 11.93 -33.84 36.20
C ASP A 487 11.13 -33.90 37.52
N THR A 488 9.87 -34.34 37.45
CA THR A 488 9.06 -34.66 38.64
C THR A 488 8.51 -36.08 38.56
N ASP A 489 8.93 -36.91 39.51
CA ASP A 489 8.58 -38.33 39.60
C ASP A 489 7.23 -38.60 40.30
N LYS A 490 6.74 -39.82 40.07
CA LYS A 490 5.63 -40.48 40.80
C LYS A 490 6.13 -40.91 42.22
N GLU A 491 5.36 -41.43 43.18
CA GLU A 491 4.20 -42.34 43.18
C GLU A 491 3.31 -42.12 44.42
N SER A 492 2.12 -42.73 44.52
CA SER A 492 1.98 -44.01 45.24
C SER A 492 0.62 -44.69 44.99
N LEU A 493 0.61 -46.03 45.17
CA LEU A 493 -0.46 -46.96 44.81
C LEU A 493 -1.44 -47.22 45.98
N THR A 494 -2.68 -47.64 45.68
CA THR A 494 -3.19 -49.00 46.02
C THR A 494 -4.68 -49.20 45.65
N ASP A 495 -4.94 -50.28 44.90
CA ASP A 495 -6.05 -51.26 45.06
C ASP A 495 -7.54 -50.84 44.93
N SER A 496 -8.45 -51.62 44.32
CA SER A 496 -8.37 -52.99 43.75
C SER A 496 -9.60 -53.36 42.89
N LYS A 497 -9.48 -54.46 42.11
CA LYS A 497 -10.53 -55.30 41.45
C LYS A 497 -11.20 -54.90 40.12
N SER A 498 -10.88 -55.73 39.12
CA SER A 498 -11.55 -56.07 37.84
C SER A 498 -12.48 -57.32 38.05
N PRO A 499 -12.91 -58.15 37.04
CA PRO A 499 -12.82 -58.07 35.56
C PRO A 499 -14.10 -58.50 34.75
N GLU A 500 -14.04 -58.40 33.40
CA GLU A 500 -14.68 -59.26 32.33
C GLU A 500 -16.22 -59.47 32.34
N GLU A 501 -16.98 -59.88 31.30
CA GLU A 501 -16.86 -60.42 29.91
C GLU A 501 -18.07 -59.81 29.09
N SER A 502 -18.30 -59.90 27.75
CA SER A 502 -17.53 -60.20 26.52
C SER A 502 -18.40 -59.87 25.26
N LEU A 503 -17.98 -60.31 24.04
CA LEU A 503 -18.73 -60.63 22.78
C LEU A 503 -20.11 -59.98 22.49
N GLN A 504 -20.43 -59.45 21.31
CA GLN A 504 -20.53 -60.18 20.01
C GLN A 504 -20.88 -59.21 18.85
N GLU A 505 -20.51 -59.53 17.60
CA GLU A 505 -21.04 -58.88 16.39
C GLU A 505 -22.39 -59.49 15.98
N ASP A 506 -23.33 -58.69 15.46
CA ASP A 506 -24.29 -59.17 14.45
C ASP A 506 -24.70 -58.05 13.48
N SER A 507 -25.09 -58.44 12.27
CA SER A 507 -25.39 -57.54 11.14
C SER A 507 -26.87 -57.15 11.11
N GLY A 508 -27.14 -55.85 11.06
CA GLY A 508 -28.49 -55.31 10.90
C GLY A 508 -28.50 -54.13 9.95
N SER A 509 -29.07 -54.31 8.75
CA SER A 509 -29.27 -53.22 7.79
C SER A 509 -30.39 -52.30 8.25
N ASP A 510 -30.13 -51.00 8.36
CA ASP A 510 -31.17 -49.98 8.20
C ASP A 510 -30.64 -48.76 7.45
N ILE A 511 -31.08 -48.65 6.20
CA ILE A 511 -30.83 -47.50 5.33
C ILE A 511 -31.92 -46.47 5.63
N ALA A 512 -31.58 -45.42 6.38
CA ALA A 512 -32.40 -44.21 6.45
C ALA A 512 -32.25 -43.44 5.12
N PRO A 513 -33.33 -43.16 4.37
CA PRO A 513 -33.21 -42.60 3.03
C PRO A 513 -32.85 -41.12 3.05
N MET A 514 -31.95 -40.72 2.14
CA MET A 514 -31.86 -39.33 1.70
C MET A 514 -33.22 -38.88 1.15
N GLN A 515 -33.84 -37.87 1.76
CA GLN A 515 -34.91 -37.13 1.13
C GLN A 515 -34.33 -35.90 0.42
N THR A 516 -34.49 -35.88 -0.89
CA THR A 516 -34.13 -34.77 -1.78
C THR A 516 -35.31 -33.81 -1.96
N ASP A 517 -35.00 -32.51 -1.85
CA ASP A 517 -35.67 -31.34 -2.43
C ASP A 517 -37.11 -30.94 -2.05
N ASP A 518 -37.31 -29.62 -2.18
CA ASP A 518 -38.56 -28.89 -2.35
C ASP A 518 -39.64 -28.92 -1.24
N GLN A 519 -39.33 -28.28 -0.10
CA GLN A 519 -40.14 -27.17 0.44
C GLN A 519 -39.56 -26.56 1.74
N LEU A 520 -38.73 -25.53 1.61
CA LEU A 520 -38.52 -24.54 2.67
C LEU A 520 -38.54 -23.13 2.09
N LYS A 521 -39.74 -22.53 2.06
CA LYS A 521 -39.81 -21.10 2.39
C LYS A 521 -39.30 -21.02 3.82
N GLN A 522 -38.11 -20.45 4.00
CA GLN A 522 -37.51 -20.31 5.31
C GLN A 522 -38.31 -19.25 6.07
N ASP A 523 -39.31 -19.67 6.84
CA ASP A 523 -40.01 -18.78 7.76
C ASP A 523 -38.96 -18.19 8.69
N VAL A 524 -38.73 -16.88 8.56
CA VAL A 524 -37.75 -16.15 9.36
C VAL A 524 -38.17 -16.31 10.82
N PHE A 525 -37.32 -16.96 11.63
CA PHE A 525 -37.60 -17.16 13.04
C PHE A 525 -37.74 -15.79 13.72
N VAL A 526 -38.95 -15.46 14.18
CA VAL A 526 -39.21 -14.25 14.97
C VAL A 526 -39.31 -14.67 16.43
N PRO A 527 -38.36 -14.27 17.30
CA PRO A 527 -38.41 -14.63 18.71
C PRO A 527 -39.63 -14.02 19.39
N GLY A 528 -40.25 -14.77 20.29
CA GLY A 528 -41.36 -14.29 21.12
C GLY A 528 -40.93 -13.17 22.08
N PRO A 529 -41.87 -12.39 22.63
CA PRO A 529 -41.57 -11.22 23.47
C PRO A 529 -40.83 -11.51 24.79
N ASN A 530 -40.72 -12.80 25.17
CA ASN A 530 -39.98 -13.26 26.36
C ASN A 530 -38.76 -14.13 26.00
N GLU A 531 -38.46 -14.32 24.71
CA GLU A 531 -37.30 -15.08 24.25
C GLU A 531 -36.10 -14.14 24.07
N LYS A 532 -34.88 -14.70 24.02
CA LYS A 532 -33.71 -13.88 23.69
C LYS A 532 -33.88 -13.32 22.27
N PRO A 533 -33.71 -12.00 22.05
CA PRO A 533 -33.72 -11.46 20.70
C PRO A 533 -32.65 -12.14 19.86
N LEU A 534 -32.98 -12.41 18.60
CA LEU A 534 -31.99 -12.88 17.63
C LEU A 534 -30.86 -11.85 17.53
N PHE A 535 -29.64 -12.33 17.34
CA PHE A 535 -28.52 -11.46 17.01
C PHE A 535 -28.72 -10.87 15.62
N THR A 536 -29.27 -9.66 15.55
CA THR A 536 -29.26 -8.81 14.37
C THR A 536 -27.99 -7.97 14.40
N ALA A 537 -27.04 -8.26 13.52
CA ALA A 537 -25.86 -7.42 13.37
C ALA A 537 -26.28 -6.00 12.95
N GLU A 538 -25.77 -4.98 13.64
CA GLU A 538 -25.92 -3.59 13.20
C GLU A 538 -25.21 -3.40 11.86
N PRO A 539 -25.81 -2.68 10.90
CA PRO A 539 -25.16 -2.39 9.63
C PRO A 539 -23.99 -1.42 9.83
N LEU A 540 -22.91 -1.64 9.08
CA LEU A 540 -21.77 -0.73 8.99
C LEU A 540 -22.23 0.66 8.52
N THR A 541 -21.68 1.73 9.09
CA THR A 541 -22.04 3.12 8.74
C THR A 541 -20.91 3.87 8.02
N LEU A 542 -21.21 5.07 7.50
CA LEU A 542 -20.18 5.94 6.91
C LEU A 542 -19.22 6.47 7.98
N GLU A 543 -19.71 6.69 9.21
CA GLU A 543 -18.92 7.13 10.36
C GLU A 543 -17.91 6.06 10.78
N ASP A 544 -18.28 4.77 10.71
CA ASP A 544 -17.37 3.64 10.90
C ASP A 544 -16.23 3.66 9.88
N LEU A 545 -16.56 3.78 8.58
CA LEU A 545 -15.54 3.84 7.53
C LEU A 545 -14.68 5.10 7.60
N SER A 546 -15.25 6.21 8.03
CA SER A 546 -14.50 7.46 8.29
C SER A 546 -13.53 7.26 9.45
N LEU A 547 -13.98 6.66 10.57
CA LEU A 547 -13.11 6.35 11.70
C LEU A 547 -12.00 5.36 11.31
N LEU A 548 -12.32 4.32 10.54
CA LEU A 548 -11.36 3.35 10.03
C LEU A 548 -10.27 4.04 9.18
N ALA A 549 -10.69 4.89 8.24
CA ALA A 549 -9.76 5.63 7.39
C ALA A 549 -8.91 6.62 8.19
N GLU A 550 -9.48 7.28 9.19
CA GLU A 550 -8.74 8.23 10.04
C GLU A 550 -7.72 7.54 10.96
N LEU A 551 -7.98 6.29 11.40
CA LEU A 551 -7.02 5.47 12.14
C LEU A 551 -5.86 5.00 11.25
N PHE A 552 -6.16 4.57 10.02
CA PHE A 552 -5.20 4.04 9.04
C PHE A 552 -5.06 5.01 7.85
N TYR A 553 -4.54 6.20 8.11
CA TYR A 553 -4.69 7.33 7.18
C TYR A 553 -3.59 7.40 6.10
N LEU A 554 -2.47 8.10 6.33
CA LEU A 554 -1.39 8.28 5.34
C LEU A 554 0.01 8.07 5.97
N PRO A 555 1.09 7.92 5.16
CA PRO A 555 2.42 7.64 5.69
C PRO A 555 3.01 8.70 6.62
N TYR A 556 2.53 9.94 6.56
CA TYR A 556 3.06 11.09 7.30
C TYR A 556 2.03 11.83 8.16
N GLU A 557 0.77 11.38 8.17
CA GLU A 557 -0.31 12.01 8.95
C GLU A 557 -1.37 10.99 9.36
N HIS A 558 -1.89 11.14 10.57
CA HIS A 558 -3.09 10.44 11.03
C HIS A 558 -4.34 11.29 10.73
N GLY A 559 -5.51 10.68 10.64
CA GLY A 559 -6.76 11.41 10.49
C GLY A 559 -7.14 12.18 11.76
N PRO A 560 -8.02 13.20 11.66
CA PRO A 560 -8.36 14.09 12.76
C PRO A 560 -8.80 13.38 14.05
N LYS A 561 -9.70 12.39 13.99
CA LYS A 561 -10.16 11.62 15.16
C LYS A 561 -9.03 10.81 15.81
N ALA A 562 -8.18 10.17 15.02
CA ALA A 562 -7.05 9.40 15.56
C ALA A 562 -6.04 10.31 16.27
N MET A 563 -5.76 11.48 15.68
CA MET A 563 -4.94 12.52 16.30
C MET A 563 -5.60 13.09 17.58
N GLN A 564 -6.92 13.29 17.59
CA GLN A 564 -7.68 13.71 18.76
C GLN A 564 -7.59 12.67 19.89
N MET A 565 -7.84 11.39 19.59
CA MET A 565 -7.71 10.29 20.55
C MET A 565 -6.30 10.24 21.16
N LEU A 566 -5.26 10.39 20.35
CA LEU A 566 -3.87 10.39 20.83
C LEU A 566 -3.55 11.62 21.72
N LYS A 567 -4.10 12.80 21.39
CA LYS A 567 -3.98 14.02 22.21
C LYS A 567 -4.71 13.87 23.55
N GLU A 568 -5.95 13.40 23.54
CA GLU A 568 -6.73 13.15 24.77
C GLU A 568 -6.06 12.10 25.67
N PHE A 569 -5.61 10.97 25.10
CA PHE A 569 -4.91 9.95 25.87
C PHE A 569 -3.64 10.49 26.54
N ASN A 570 -2.82 11.25 25.82
CA ASN A 570 -1.61 11.85 26.38
C ASN A 570 -1.92 12.88 27.48
N TRP A 571 -2.96 13.69 27.31
CA TRP A 571 -3.40 14.63 28.33
C TRP A 571 -3.92 13.91 29.59
N LEU A 572 -4.76 12.89 29.43
CA LEU A 572 -5.29 12.08 30.55
C LEU A 572 -4.16 11.40 31.32
N ARG A 573 -3.18 10.83 30.62
CA ARG A 573 -1.99 10.23 31.22
C ARG A 573 -1.15 11.26 31.98
N ALA A 574 -0.89 12.43 31.41
CA ALA A 574 -0.09 13.50 32.03
C ALA A 574 -0.77 14.09 33.28
N ASN A 575 -2.09 14.21 33.29
CA ASN A 575 -2.87 14.81 34.39
C ASN A 575 -3.42 13.78 35.40
N SER A 576 -3.07 12.49 35.25
CA SER A 576 -3.50 11.40 36.13
C SER A 576 -3.12 11.56 37.61
N SER A 577 -2.14 12.42 37.92
CA SER A 577 -1.78 12.79 39.29
C SER A 577 -2.92 13.49 40.05
N VAL A 578 -3.83 14.18 39.35
CA VAL A 578 -4.97 14.89 39.93
C VAL A 578 -5.99 13.93 40.57
N VAL A 579 -6.19 12.76 39.96
CA VAL A 579 -7.08 11.68 40.44
C VAL A 579 -6.35 10.62 41.26
N SER A 580 -5.05 10.81 41.53
CA SER A 580 -4.25 9.88 42.33
C SER A 580 -4.52 10.03 43.83
N VAL A 581 -4.55 8.90 44.55
CA VAL A 581 -4.69 8.84 46.03
C VAL A 581 -3.63 9.69 46.76
N ASN A 582 -2.46 9.90 46.15
CA ASN A 582 -1.36 10.67 46.73
C ASN A 582 -1.54 12.20 46.62
N CYS A 583 -2.59 12.68 45.94
CA CYS A 583 -2.84 14.11 45.78
C CYS A 583 -3.37 14.75 47.08
N LYS A 584 -2.50 15.48 47.78
CA LYS A 584 -2.81 16.14 49.07
C LYS A 584 -3.76 17.33 48.99
N ARG A 585 -4.01 17.86 47.79
CA ARG A 585 -4.99 18.94 47.51
C ARG A 585 -5.73 18.61 46.23
N LYS A 586 -6.90 17.97 46.37
CA LYS A 586 -7.80 17.74 45.23
C LYS A 586 -8.48 19.05 44.86
N GLU A 587 -8.05 19.65 43.77
CA GLU A 587 -8.77 20.74 43.12
C GLU A 587 -9.99 20.14 42.40
N THR A 588 -11.17 20.26 43.00
CA THR A 588 -12.41 19.61 42.53
C THR A 588 -12.71 19.89 41.05
N GLU A 589 -12.38 21.10 40.58
CA GLU A 589 -12.55 21.51 39.18
C GLU A 589 -11.65 20.70 38.22
N LYS A 590 -10.36 20.50 38.56
CA LYS A 590 -9.44 19.68 37.76
C LYS A 590 -9.77 18.19 37.79
N VAL A 591 -10.30 17.70 38.92
CA VAL A 591 -10.82 16.31 39.03
C VAL A 591 -12.01 16.13 38.08
N ALA A 592 -12.96 17.06 38.08
CA ALA A 592 -14.13 17.03 37.20
C ALA A 592 -13.75 17.19 35.71
N GLU A 593 -12.77 18.04 35.38
CA GLU A 593 -12.23 18.13 34.02
C GLU A 593 -11.64 16.79 33.57
N TRP A 594 -10.80 16.17 34.41
CA TRP A 594 -10.19 14.88 34.10
C TRP A 594 -11.25 13.79 33.88
N GLN A 595 -12.24 13.70 34.77
CA GLN A 595 -13.35 12.74 34.64
C GLN A 595 -14.16 12.97 33.36
N SER A 596 -14.57 14.20 33.06
CA SER A 596 -15.34 14.49 31.84
C SER A 596 -14.56 14.21 30.55
N ARG A 597 -13.24 14.40 30.55
CA ARG A 597 -12.38 14.05 29.40
C ARG A 597 -12.13 12.54 29.32
N ALA A 598 -12.04 11.84 30.44
CA ALA A 598 -11.94 10.39 30.48
C ALA A 598 -13.21 9.74 29.90
N GLU A 599 -14.40 10.19 30.30
CA GLU A 599 -15.69 9.71 29.76
C GLU A 599 -15.76 9.87 28.23
N LYS A 600 -15.47 11.07 27.71
CA LYS A 600 -15.42 11.33 26.26
C LYS A 600 -14.38 10.48 25.52
N PHE A 601 -13.23 10.24 26.16
CA PHE A 601 -12.21 9.35 25.60
C PHE A 601 -12.67 7.89 25.57
N GLU A 602 -13.37 7.42 26.60
CA GLU A 602 -13.97 6.08 26.62
C GLU A 602 -15.05 5.91 25.55
N GLU A 603 -15.86 6.94 25.27
CA GLU A 603 -16.81 6.95 24.15
C GLU A 603 -16.09 6.79 22.80
N MET A 604 -15.00 7.53 22.56
CA MET A 604 -14.17 7.35 21.36
C MET A 604 -13.59 5.93 21.26
N CYS A 605 -13.11 5.35 22.38
CA CYS A 605 -12.66 3.95 22.39
C CYS A 605 -13.79 2.96 22.09
N CYS A 606 -15.01 3.20 22.59
CA CYS A 606 -16.18 2.38 22.28
C CYS A 606 -16.53 2.42 20.79
N SER A 607 -16.42 3.58 20.14
CA SER A 607 -16.65 3.72 18.70
C SER A 607 -15.73 2.82 17.87
N VAL A 608 -14.44 2.71 18.21
CA VAL A 608 -13.50 1.79 17.54
C VAL A 608 -13.91 0.31 17.73
N ILE A 609 -14.35 -0.06 18.94
CA ILE A 609 -14.79 -1.43 19.25
C ILE A 609 -16.09 -1.79 18.52
N GLN A 610 -17.03 -0.84 18.42
CA GLN A 610 -18.27 -0.99 17.66
C GLN A 610 -18.01 -1.10 16.15
N MET A 611 -17.17 -0.22 15.60
CA MET A 611 -16.70 -0.26 14.20
C MET A 611 -16.13 -1.65 13.86
N PHE A 612 -15.22 -2.19 14.70
CA PHE A 612 -14.70 -3.56 14.53
C PHE A 612 -15.81 -4.62 14.54
N THR A 613 -16.79 -4.50 15.45
CA THR A 613 -17.92 -5.44 15.55
C THR A 613 -18.78 -5.40 14.28
N ARG A 614 -19.08 -4.21 13.76
CA ARG A 614 -19.89 -4.05 12.52
C ARG A 614 -19.13 -4.53 11.28
N LEU A 615 -17.84 -4.19 11.15
CA LEU A 615 -16.96 -4.72 10.09
C LEU A 615 -16.90 -6.26 10.11
N SER A 616 -16.73 -6.86 11.30
CA SER A 616 -16.62 -8.33 11.47
C SER A 616 -17.89 -9.09 11.05
N ASN A 617 -19.04 -8.42 11.08
CA ASN A 617 -20.34 -8.96 10.67
C ASN A 617 -20.73 -8.58 9.22
N SER A 618 -19.85 -7.90 8.47
CA SER A 618 -20.11 -7.55 7.07
C SER A 618 -20.29 -8.78 6.18
N ALA A 619 -21.13 -8.63 5.15
CA ALA A 619 -21.44 -9.68 4.19
C ALA A 619 -20.25 -9.97 3.26
N ASN A 620 -19.49 -8.93 2.90
CA ASN A 620 -18.29 -9.07 2.09
C ASN A 620 -17.10 -9.58 2.91
N ARG A 621 -16.95 -10.91 2.95
CA ARG A 621 -15.87 -11.57 3.69
C ARG A 621 -14.47 -11.28 3.12
N THR A 622 -14.34 -10.98 1.81
CA THR A 622 -13.03 -10.65 1.22
C THR A 622 -12.48 -9.36 1.79
N ILE A 623 -13.27 -8.28 1.78
CA ILE A 623 -12.84 -6.99 2.35
C ILE A 623 -12.50 -7.16 3.84
N LEU A 624 -13.30 -7.93 4.58
CA LEU A 624 -13.00 -8.21 5.99
C LEU A 624 -11.66 -8.93 6.17
N TYR A 625 -11.35 -9.97 5.39
CA TYR A 625 -10.13 -10.76 5.58
C TYR A 625 -8.85 -10.00 5.23
N ASP A 626 -8.88 -9.17 4.18
CA ASP A 626 -7.79 -8.25 3.84
C ASP A 626 -7.55 -7.23 4.98
N LEU A 627 -8.61 -6.71 5.61
CA LEU A 627 -8.48 -5.74 6.71
C LEU A 627 -8.25 -6.37 8.09
N TYR A 628 -8.53 -7.67 8.27
CA TYR A 628 -8.69 -8.30 9.60
C TYR A 628 -7.50 -8.11 10.55
N PRO A 629 -6.23 -8.31 10.13
CA PRO A 629 -5.08 -8.18 11.04
C PRO A 629 -4.99 -6.78 11.64
N TYR A 630 -5.19 -5.75 10.81
CA TYR A 630 -5.11 -4.35 11.18
C TYR A 630 -6.26 -3.93 12.11
N ILE A 631 -7.51 -4.24 11.74
CA ILE A 631 -8.68 -3.85 12.55
C ILE A 631 -8.74 -4.61 13.88
N TRP A 632 -8.22 -5.83 13.94
CA TRP A 632 -8.09 -6.59 15.17
C TRP A 632 -7.04 -5.98 16.12
N ASP A 633 -5.86 -5.61 15.60
CA ASP A 633 -4.77 -5.05 16.41
C ASP A 633 -5.19 -3.69 17.01
N ILE A 634 -5.68 -2.75 16.19
CA ILE A 634 -6.10 -1.43 16.69
C ILE A 634 -7.25 -1.55 17.70
N LYS A 635 -8.24 -2.42 17.46
CA LYS A 635 -9.33 -2.66 18.42
C LYS A 635 -8.79 -3.24 19.73
N SER A 636 -7.80 -4.13 19.67
CA SER A 636 -7.20 -4.77 20.85
C SER A 636 -6.38 -3.77 21.67
N ILE A 637 -5.54 -2.96 21.01
CA ILE A 637 -4.79 -1.87 21.63
C ILE A 637 -5.74 -0.84 22.25
N ILE A 638 -6.76 -0.38 21.52
CA ILE A 638 -7.74 0.59 22.04
C ILE A 638 -8.55 0.02 23.21
N SER A 639 -8.88 -1.28 23.21
CA SER A 639 -9.52 -1.94 24.36
C SER A 639 -8.62 -1.90 25.60
N MET A 640 -7.32 -2.15 25.44
CA MET A 640 -6.34 -2.08 26.54
C MET A 640 -6.11 -0.65 27.04
N VAL A 641 -6.02 0.33 26.11
CA VAL A 641 -5.88 1.76 26.44
C VAL A 641 -7.11 2.28 27.19
N LYS A 642 -8.32 1.86 26.81
CA LYS A 642 -9.55 2.15 27.55
C LYS A 642 -9.46 1.65 29.00
N SER A 643 -9.13 0.36 29.20
CA SER A 643 -8.99 -0.23 30.54
C SER A 643 -7.89 0.43 31.36
N PHE A 644 -6.81 0.92 30.74
CA PHE A 644 -5.77 1.68 31.42
C PHE A 644 -6.25 3.06 31.91
N VAL A 645 -7.04 3.79 31.10
CA VAL A 645 -7.65 5.06 31.54
C VAL A 645 -8.65 4.84 32.68
N GLN A 646 -9.48 3.81 32.60
CA GLN A 646 -10.37 3.40 33.70
C GLN A 646 -9.57 3.12 34.99
N TRP A 647 -8.49 2.35 34.89
CA TRP A 647 -7.62 2.05 36.03
C TRP A 647 -6.99 3.30 36.67
N LEU A 648 -6.62 4.32 35.89
CA LEU A 648 -6.14 5.60 36.42
C LEU A 648 -7.21 6.32 37.27
N GLY A 649 -8.49 6.25 36.87
CA GLY A 649 -9.61 6.86 37.60
C GLY A 649 -10.10 6.06 38.81
N MET A 650 -9.99 4.73 38.80
CA MET A 650 -10.53 3.82 39.83
C MET A 650 -9.80 3.84 41.19
N TYR A 651 -8.81 4.71 41.38
CA TYR A 651 -8.00 4.75 42.60
C TYR A 651 -8.73 5.32 43.83
N GLU A 652 -9.89 5.97 43.66
CA GLU A 652 -10.71 6.43 44.80
C GLU A 652 -11.70 5.38 45.30
N GLU A 653 -12.54 4.81 44.42
CA GLU A 653 -13.61 3.88 44.82
C GLU A 653 -13.08 2.62 45.51
N ASN A 654 -12.02 2.02 44.98
CA ASN A 654 -11.41 0.84 45.62
C ASN A 654 -10.91 1.15 47.03
N HIS A 655 -10.45 2.37 47.31
CA HIS A 655 -9.95 2.72 48.62
C HIS A 655 -11.06 2.96 49.65
N GLU A 656 -12.25 3.38 49.19
CA GLU A 656 -13.45 3.48 50.03
C GLU A 656 -14.12 2.12 50.23
N VAL A 657 -14.23 1.27 49.19
CA VAL A 657 -14.71 -0.12 49.32
C VAL A 657 -13.78 -0.96 50.19
N LEU A 658 -12.45 -0.80 50.09
CA LEU A 658 -11.49 -1.45 50.99
C LEU A 658 -11.55 -0.88 52.41
N ARG A 659 -11.75 0.44 52.59
CA ARG A 659 -12.02 1.03 53.91
C ARG A 659 -13.30 0.49 54.53
N LEU A 660 -14.40 0.41 53.78
CA LEU A 660 -15.69 -0.09 54.24
C LEU A 660 -15.61 -1.58 54.59
N ARG A 661 -14.90 -2.40 53.79
CA ARG A 661 -14.61 -3.80 54.14
C ARG A 661 -13.73 -3.92 55.39
N ALA A 662 -12.71 -3.08 55.55
CA ALA A 662 -11.89 -3.04 56.76
C ALA A 662 -12.67 -2.58 58.00
N GLN A 663 -13.57 -1.60 57.87
CA GLN A 663 -14.44 -1.12 58.94
C GLN A 663 -15.54 -2.13 59.31
N GLN A 664 -16.06 -2.89 58.33
CA GLN A 664 -16.95 -4.02 58.60
C GLN A 664 -16.22 -5.13 59.38
N HIS A 665 -15.00 -5.51 58.97
CA HIS A 665 -14.19 -6.46 59.74
C HIS A 665 -13.86 -5.97 61.16
N SER A 666 -13.50 -4.70 61.34
CA SER A 666 -13.26 -4.10 62.67
C SER A 666 -14.51 -4.14 63.56
N SER A 667 -15.68 -3.81 62.99
CA SER A 667 -16.97 -3.82 63.71
C SER A 667 -17.42 -5.23 64.09
N SER A 668 -17.06 -6.24 63.31
CA SER A 668 -17.33 -7.65 63.62
C SER A 668 -16.47 -8.19 64.77
N VAL A 669 -15.21 -7.72 64.90
CA VAL A 669 -14.31 -8.13 66.00
C VAL A 669 -14.71 -7.47 67.33
N ILE A 670 -15.15 -6.21 67.32
CA ILE A 670 -15.52 -5.47 68.55
C ILE A 670 -16.87 -5.95 69.13
N LYS A 671 -17.75 -6.58 68.33
CA LYS A 671 -19.03 -7.13 68.81
C LYS A 671 -18.95 -8.53 69.44
N PHE A 672 -17.78 -9.18 69.45
CA PHE A 672 -17.59 -10.51 70.03
C PHE A 672 -16.82 -10.52 71.36
N SER A 673 -16.44 -9.36 71.92
CA SER A 673 -15.57 -9.26 73.10
C SER A 673 -16.25 -8.70 74.36
N ASN A 674 -17.58 -8.57 74.40
CA ASN A 674 -18.31 -7.97 75.53
C ASN A 674 -19.65 -8.67 75.85
N THR A 675 -19.60 -9.97 76.14
CA THR A 675 -20.57 -10.70 77.00
C THR A 675 -19.91 -11.98 77.52
N ASP A 676 -19.92 -12.16 78.84
CA ASP A 676 -19.76 -13.41 79.62
C ASP A 676 -18.42 -14.18 79.50
N CYS A 677 -17.73 -14.67 80.54
CA CYS A 677 -17.68 -14.48 82.02
C CYS A 677 -16.20 -14.81 82.41
N PHE A 678 -15.58 -14.33 83.49
CA PHE A 678 -15.97 -14.35 84.91
C PHE A 678 -15.14 -13.32 85.71
#